data_AF-A0A973DT11-F1
#
_entry.id   AF-A0A973DT11-F1
#
_cell.length_a   1.000
_cell.length_b   1.000
_cell.length_c   1.000
_cell.angle_alpha   90.00
_cell.angle_beta   90.00
_cell.angle_gamma   90.00
#
_symmetry.space_group_name_H-M   'P 1'
#
loop_
_entity.id
_entity.type
_entity.pdbx_description
1 polymer ?
#
loop_
_entity_poly.entity_id
_entity_poly.type
_entity_poly.pdbx_seq_one_letter_code
_entity_poly.pdbx_strand_id
1 'polypeptide(L)'
;MRFLTLTELGSSGNVVSQNMFGANTVFTQTIAGAPDATYAQVAQNLSLQNLRFGGGQGDIDPNTAQSDGRVPVDGSDWISTIKLVDDALRPELVNFLDWCVAKSQATGTPTKATLIIPTKGVNVEAFDASASEIARFAELVMQQYGDVVEAFEIGSEHWEMGEVAYGAKASIAAKALADGMAAAGVAEPQQPKILVQMATAGNKGSLFQATPGVQDFLARNEAANQTIIDQLSSEARAAIDGVVEHYYYNKSHLEFTGGSNEKNYINKDLAVWDAAFDKELDLHITEWNVKTTATSQQGMVAGSTFLEQFEHMISMGADAAHVWAIDLQSRTALTLDTDQGVRLDDAGRVTNSIQGALFDLMADTLVGKELLNAEFTNAAGNIEINSYGDEEETVFYVSSRSFDVQEISLDLSGFVPDGHSVSAIQIVMDPASSNGRQWEKGAPAESVLIDGSPYYYNEHDVDVNLVDLSFTDPGDIDLVLKPFEVVQITVDLDQAPTAPQKSASKKYDGHLHFADHMQSESGGDGLDFLIVDSAAADVRMQVGPDATVFMTPDWMFGDVRLTDVERITFNDGTLAFDADGNAGEAYRLYQACFDRTPDDAGLGFWIDQLDEGGVDLLDMANHFIASAEFQSLYGTPSTLADNDFLTLLYENVLDRTPDKAGFDFWRTQQDDGLSRADMLVYFSESAENVALTSSATDDGIWYI
;
A
#
# COMPACT_ATOMS: atom_id res chain seq x y z
N MET A 1 24.74 3.05 -32.22
CA MET A 1 24.05 1.81 -31.77
C MET A 1 24.98 0.89 -31.01
N ARG A 2 24.61 0.57 -29.77
CA ARG A 2 25.28 -0.35 -28.84
C ARG A 2 24.38 -1.56 -28.60
N PHE A 3 24.94 -2.76 -28.60
CA PHE A 3 24.19 -4.00 -28.36
C PHE A 3 24.41 -4.49 -26.93
N LEU A 4 23.33 -4.69 -26.19
CA LEU A 4 23.32 -5.27 -24.85
C LEU A 4 22.47 -6.54 -24.87
N THR A 5 23.08 -7.68 -24.60
CA THR A 5 22.39 -8.98 -24.53
C THR A 5 22.34 -9.44 -23.08
N LEU A 6 21.15 -9.78 -22.58
CA LEU A 6 20.98 -10.39 -21.27
C LEU A 6 21.66 -11.77 -21.26
N THR A 7 22.58 -12.00 -20.33
CA THR A 7 23.36 -13.24 -20.22
C THR A 7 23.08 -14.02 -18.95
N GLU A 8 22.63 -13.36 -17.89
CA GLU A 8 22.27 -13.98 -16.63
C GLU A 8 21.10 -13.23 -16.02
N LEU A 9 20.15 -13.98 -15.46
CA LEU A 9 19.03 -13.46 -14.69
C LEU A 9 18.86 -14.38 -13.48
N GLY A 10 19.11 -13.85 -12.29
CA GLY A 10 19.10 -14.60 -11.04
C GLY A 10 18.19 -13.96 -9.99
N SER A 11 17.64 -14.79 -9.12
CA SER A 11 16.89 -14.36 -7.94
C SER A 11 17.83 -13.68 -6.92
N SER A 12 17.35 -12.60 -6.28
CA SER A 12 17.99 -11.97 -5.12
C SER A 12 17.41 -12.46 -3.78
N GLY A 13 16.19 -12.99 -3.78
CA GLY A 13 15.38 -13.36 -2.61
C GLY A 13 14.61 -12.19 -1.98
N ASN A 14 14.77 -10.96 -2.48
CA ASN A 14 14.12 -9.78 -1.91
C ASN A 14 12.92 -9.36 -2.75
N VAL A 15 11.75 -9.33 -2.12
CA VAL A 15 10.48 -8.98 -2.77
C VAL A 15 10.10 -7.54 -2.43
N VAL A 16 9.55 -6.82 -3.41
CA VAL A 16 9.04 -5.47 -3.22
C VAL A 16 7.70 -5.54 -2.47
N SER A 17 7.74 -5.18 -1.20
CA SER A 17 6.53 -5.01 -0.38
C SER A 17 5.70 -3.82 -0.85
N GLN A 18 4.38 -3.91 -0.68
CA GLN A 18 3.47 -2.78 -0.89
C GLN A 18 3.81 -1.58 0.00
N ASN A 19 4.36 -1.83 1.20
CA ASN A 19 4.79 -0.79 2.15
C ASN A 19 6.01 0.03 1.66
N MET A 20 6.62 -0.34 0.53
CA MET A 20 7.67 0.46 -0.12
C MET A 20 7.13 1.75 -0.77
N PHE A 21 5.81 1.83 -0.97
CA PHE A 21 5.12 2.95 -1.59
C PHE A 21 4.38 3.81 -0.56
N GLY A 22 5.09 4.18 0.50
CA GLY A 22 4.62 5.13 1.51
C GLY A 22 5.08 6.57 1.24
N ALA A 23 4.51 7.52 1.99
CA ALA A 23 4.92 8.92 1.94
C ALA A 23 4.85 9.63 3.29
N ASN A 24 5.58 10.74 3.40
CA ASN A 24 5.46 11.64 4.53
C ASN A 24 4.23 12.55 4.40
N THR A 25 3.46 12.67 5.49
CA THR A 25 2.38 13.67 5.63
C THR A 25 2.87 14.80 6.53
N VAL A 26 3.31 15.90 5.90
CA VAL A 26 3.80 17.08 6.62
C VAL A 26 2.63 17.79 7.28
N PHE A 27 2.66 17.94 8.61
CA PHE A 27 1.53 18.48 9.37
C PHE A 27 1.08 19.87 8.89
N THR A 28 1.98 20.77 8.55
CA THR A 28 1.61 22.11 8.05
C THR A 28 0.98 22.10 6.65
N GLN A 29 0.99 20.98 5.94
CA GLN A 29 0.25 20.76 4.68
C GLN A 29 -1.10 20.05 4.93
N THR A 30 -1.59 20.10 6.17
CA THR A 30 -2.90 19.55 6.55
C THR A 30 -3.83 20.67 7.01
N ILE A 31 -5.13 20.44 6.91
CA ILE A 31 -6.17 21.31 7.45
C ILE A 31 -6.60 20.73 8.79
N ALA A 32 -5.99 21.22 9.87
CA ALA A 32 -6.20 20.71 11.21
C ALA A 32 -6.00 19.19 11.30
N GLY A 33 -4.95 18.67 10.65
CA GLY A 33 -4.59 17.25 10.65
C GLY A 33 -5.08 16.44 9.46
N ALA A 34 -6.25 16.78 8.89
CA ALA A 34 -6.72 16.13 7.66
C ALA A 34 -5.85 16.56 6.47
N PRO A 35 -5.32 15.64 5.65
CA PRO A 35 -4.67 15.99 4.40
C PRO A 35 -5.54 16.90 3.53
N ASP A 36 -4.93 17.94 2.93
CA ASP A 36 -5.67 18.83 2.04
C ASP A 36 -6.04 18.14 0.71
N ALA A 37 -6.84 18.81 -0.11
CA ALA A 37 -7.33 18.24 -1.35
C ALA A 37 -6.20 17.93 -2.35
N THR A 38 -5.13 18.74 -2.35
CA THR A 38 -3.99 18.52 -3.24
C THR A 38 -3.24 17.27 -2.82
N TYR A 39 -2.87 17.17 -1.53
CA TYR A 39 -2.22 15.98 -0.98
C TYR A 39 -3.06 14.73 -1.20
N ALA A 40 -4.37 14.79 -0.92
CA ALA A 40 -5.26 13.65 -1.07
C ALA A 40 -5.33 13.16 -2.53
N GLN A 41 -5.39 14.09 -3.49
CA GLN A 41 -5.37 13.76 -4.91
C GLN A 41 -4.05 13.11 -5.32
N VAL A 42 -2.91 13.63 -4.85
CA VAL A 42 -1.59 13.03 -5.13
C VAL A 42 -1.48 11.65 -4.50
N ALA A 43 -1.91 11.50 -3.25
CA ALA A 43 -1.89 10.23 -2.53
C ALA A 43 -2.77 9.16 -3.19
N GLN A 44 -3.86 9.55 -3.84
CA GLN A 44 -4.68 8.66 -4.64
C GLN A 44 -3.98 8.24 -5.94
N ASN A 45 -3.42 9.20 -6.69
CA ASN A 45 -2.80 8.92 -7.98
C ASN A 45 -1.51 8.11 -7.87
N LEU A 46 -0.76 8.27 -6.77
CA LEU A 46 0.45 7.51 -6.46
C LEU A 46 0.16 6.22 -5.67
N SER A 47 -1.12 5.85 -5.49
CA SER A 47 -1.54 4.63 -4.81
C SER A 47 -0.88 4.42 -3.44
N LEU A 48 -0.75 5.49 -2.64
CA LEU A 48 -0.03 5.43 -1.37
C LEU A 48 -0.75 4.58 -0.33
N GLN A 49 0.01 3.71 0.34
CA GLN A 49 -0.53 2.71 1.28
C GLN A 49 -0.08 2.90 2.72
N ASN A 50 1.02 3.62 2.96
CA ASN A 50 1.49 3.92 4.31
C ASN A 50 1.92 5.38 4.44
N LEU A 51 1.34 6.10 5.40
CA LEU A 51 1.56 7.51 5.61
C LEU A 51 2.22 7.78 6.95
N ARG A 52 3.39 8.41 6.90
CA ARG A 52 4.11 8.85 8.09
C ARG A 52 3.60 10.22 8.54
N PHE A 53 2.81 10.24 9.61
CA PHE A 53 2.14 11.45 10.08
C PHE A 53 3.04 12.36 10.91
N GLY A 54 2.94 13.67 10.63
CA GLY A 54 3.79 14.69 11.21
C GLY A 54 5.08 14.90 10.42
N GLY A 55 5.58 13.89 9.70
CA GLY A 55 6.85 13.94 8.98
C GLY A 55 7.98 14.56 9.84
N GLY A 56 8.87 15.34 9.23
CA GLY A 56 9.88 16.12 9.94
C GLY A 56 9.36 17.15 10.98
N GLN A 57 8.04 17.26 11.17
CA GLN A 57 7.38 18.12 12.17
C GLN A 57 6.74 17.34 13.34
N GLY A 58 6.84 16.00 13.36
CA GLY A 58 6.35 15.17 14.47
C GLY A 58 7.30 15.15 15.69
N ASP A 59 8.55 15.59 15.53
CA ASP A 59 9.54 15.62 16.61
C ASP A 59 10.43 16.87 16.53
N ILE A 60 9.82 18.05 16.35
CA ILE A 60 10.52 19.33 16.43
C ILE A 60 10.81 19.65 17.91
N ASP A 61 11.99 20.20 18.22
CA ASP A 61 12.26 20.70 19.57
C ASP A 61 11.47 22.00 19.84
N PRO A 62 10.45 21.99 20.72
CA PRO A 62 9.64 23.16 21.02
C PRO A 62 10.38 24.27 21.75
N ASN A 63 11.64 24.07 22.17
CA ASN A 63 12.43 25.10 22.84
C ASN A 63 13.46 25.76 21.93
N THR A 64 13.66 25.24 20.73
CA THR A 64 14.66 25.74 19.79
C THR A 64 14.00 26.60 18.71
N ALA A 65 14.47 27.85 18.58
CA ALA A 65 13.97 28.76 17.57
C ALA A 65 14.24 28.23 16.15
N GLN A 66 13.23 28.31 15.30
CA GLN A 66 13.30 27.97 13.88
C GLN A 66 14.12 29.02 13.10
N SER A 67 14.35 28.76 11.81
CA SER A 67 15.14 29.64 10.93
C SER A 67 14.62 31.08 10.83
N ASP A 68 13.34 31.30 11.09
CA ASP A 68 12.69 32.62 11.15
C ASP A 68 12.80 33.31 12.52
N GLY A 69 13.44 32.67 13.49
CA GLY A 69 13.67 33.15 14.85
C GLY A 69 12.50 32.93 15.82
N ARG A 70 11.38 32.32 15.38
CA ARG A 70 10.25 31.98 16.25
C ARG A 70 10.46 30.62 16.91
N VAL A 71 10.00 30.51 18.15
CA VAL A 71 9.86 29.21 18.82
C VAL A 71 8.62 28.52 18.25
N PRO A 72 8.70 27.25 17.84
CA PRO A 72 7.60 26.59 17.16
C PRO A 72 6.44 26.29 18.13
N VAL A 73 5.21 26.43 17.65
CA VAL A 73 3.99 26.25 18.43
C VAL A 73 3.35 24.90 18.09
N ASP A 74 3.11 24.07 19.10
CA ASP A 74 2.41 22.79 18.96
C ASP A 74 0.97 22.99 18.46
N GLY A 75 0.56 22.21 17.46
CA GLY A 75 -0.71 22.34 16.73
C GLY A 75 -0.70 23.44 15.67
N SER A 76 0.45 24.06 15.39
CA SER A 76 0.58 25.10 14.36
C SER A 76 1.82 24.91 13.50
N ASP A 77 3.02 24.98 14.08
CA ASP A 77 4.28 24.81 13.34
C ASP A 77 4.78 23.36 13.39
N TRP A 78 4.31 22.58 14.37
CA TRP A 78 4.65 21.18 14.59
C TRP A 78 3.52 20.48 15.37
N ILE A 79 3.57 19.16 15.48
CA ILE A 79 2.55 18.37 16.19
C ILE A 79 3.16 17.35 17.14
N SER A 80 2.78 17.43 18.42
CA SER A 80 2.94 16.31 19.35
C SER A 80 1.76 15.34 19.16
N THR A 81 2.02 14.19 18.54
CA THR A 81 0.99 13.14 18.30
C THR A 81 0.47 12.53 19.59
N ILE A 82 1.33 12.41 20.61
CA ILE A 82 1.01 11.77 21.90
C ILE A 82 0.16 12.62 22.83
N LYS A 83 -0.04 13.90 22.52
CA LYS A 83 -0.75 14.83 23.38
C LYS A 83 -2.23 14.44 23.50
N LEU A 84 -2.68 14.26 24.74
CA LEU A 84 -4.09 14.03 25.04
C LEU A 84 -4.79 15.34 25.45
N VAL A 85 -6.04 15.51 25.01
CA VAL A 85 -6.92 16.61 25.40
C VAL A 85 -8.11 16.02 26.14
N ASP A 86 -8.22 16.32 27.45
CA ASP A 86 -9.27 15.77 28.31
C ASP A 86 -9.38 14.22 28.29
N ASP A 87 -8.22 13.53 28.28
CA ASP A 87 -8.10 12.05 28.17
C ASP A 87 -8.62 11.48 26.83
N ALA A 88 -8.64 12.28 25.78
CA ALA A 88 -8.93 11.86 24.41
C ALA A 88 -7.77 12.18 23.46
N LEU A 89 -7.71 11.46 22.34
CA LEU A 89 -6.79 11.78 21.24
C LEU A 89 -7.06 13.22 20.75
N ARG A 90 -6.00 13.96 20.46
CA ARG A 90 -6.14 15.34 19.97
C ARG A 90 -6.87 15.36 18.61
N PRO A 91 -7.67 16.41 18.34
CA PRO A 91 -8.48 16.47 17.11
C PRO A 91 -7.68 16.35 15.81
N GLU A 92 -6.46 16.88 15.77
CA GLU A 92 -5.65 16.84 14.54
C GLU A 92 -5.20 15.42 14.20
N LEU A 93 -4.90 14.60 15.20
CA LEU A 93 -4.57 13.19 14.95
C LEU A 93 -5.82 12.40 14.54
N VAL A 94 -6.95 12.65 15.20
CA VAL A 94 -8.24 12.03 14.87
C VAL A 94 -8.60 12.32 13.41
N ASN A 95 -8.54 13.58 12.98
CA ASN A 95 -8.83 13.97 11.60
C ASN A 95 -7.95 13.27 10.57
N PHE A 96 -6.68 13.04 10.89
CA PHE A 96 -5.76 12.30 10.03
C PHE A 96 -6.13 10.81 9.96
N LEU A 97 -6.37 10.17 11.10
CA LEU A 97 -6.72 8.75 11.16
C LEU A 97 -8.09 8.46 10.56
N ASP A 98 -9.07 9.33 10.75
CA ASP A 98 -10.37 9.27 10.08
C ASP A 98 -10.22 9.36 8.56
N TRP A 99 -9.30 10.20 8.06
CA TRP A 99 -8.99 10.27 6.63
C TRP A 99 -8.36 8.96 6.12
N CYS A 100 -7.46 8.33 6.89
CA CYS A 100 -6.90 7.03 6.54
C CYS A 100 -7.98 5.94 6.48
N VAL A 101 -8.92 5.92 7.44
CA VAL A 101 -10.07 5.01 7.45
C VAL A 101 -10.94 5.24 6.20
N ALA A 102 -11.33 6.49 5.95
CA ALA A 102 -12.19 6.84 4.83
C ALA A 102 -11.55 6.49 3.48
N LYS A 103 -10.24 6.74 3.32
CA LYS A 103 -9.50 6.34 2.12
C LYS A 103 -9.44 4.83 1.99
N SER A 104 -9.16 4.10 3.07
CA SER A 104 -9.14 2.62 3.07
C SER A 104 -10.46 2.04 2.58
N GLN A 105 -11.58 2.57 3.10
CA GLN A 105 -12.93 2.21 2.65
C GLN A 105 -13.16 2.56 1.17
N ALA A 106 -12.69 3.72 0.74
CA ALA A 106 -12.85 4.19 -0.63
C ALA A 106 -11.90 3.55 -1.64
N THR A 107 -10.89 2.79 -1.23
CA THR A 107 -9.94 2.16 -2.17
C THR A 107 -9.91 0.65 -2.10
N GLY A 108 -10.59 0.03 -1.13
CA GLY A 108 -10.48 -1.41 -0.80
C GLY A 108 -9.16 -1.78 -0.12
N THR A 109 -8.07 -1.09 -0.50
CA THR A 109 -6.75 -1.28 0.10
C THR A 109 -6.54 -0.41 1.34
N PRO A 110 -6.08 -0.96 2.48
CA PRO A 110 -5.84 -0.17 3.69
C PRO A 110 -4.76 0.90 3.53
N THR A 111 -5.13 2.17 3.72
CA THR A 111 -4.15 3.23 3.96
C THR A 111 -3.76 3.23 5.43
N LYS A 112 -2.54 2.79 5.72
CA LYS A 112 -1.99 2.71 7.06
C LYS A 112 -1.27 4.00 7.47
N ALA A 113 -1.05 4.13 8.78
CA ALA A 113 -0.36 5.24 9.40
C ALA A 113 0.87 4.78 10.20
N THR A 114 1.99 5.48 9.99
CA THR A 114 3.15 5.44 10.88
C THR A 114 3.15 6.71 11.76
N LEU A 115 3.04 6.54 13.08
CA LEU A 115 2.88 7.65 14.03
C LEU A 115 4.20 7.95 14.77
N ILE A 116 4.71 9.18 14.63
CA ILE A 116 5.95 9.61 15.28
C ILE A 116 5.69 9.90 16.75
N ILE A 117 6.49 9.33 17.66
CA ILE A 117 6.50 9.61 19.09
C ILE A 117 7.56 10.69 19.37
N PRO A 118 7.18 11.93 19.72
CA PRO A 118 8.14 13.01 19.91
C PRO A 118 9.09 12.72 21.08
N THR A 119 10.39 12.92 20.89
CA THR A 119 11.43 12.70 21.91
C THR A 119 12.16 13.98 22.30
N LYS A 120 12.08 15.06 21.50
CA LYS A 120 12.78 16.33 21.76
C LYS A 120 12.02 17.20 22.76
N GLY A 121 12.62 18.32 23.17
CA GLY A 121 11.99 19.31 24.04
C GLY A 121 12.08 19.08 25.56
N VAL A 122 12.37 17.86 26.00
CA VAL A 122 12.52 17.52 27.41
C VAL A 122 13.79 16.71 27.66
N ASN A 123 14.29 16.69 28.90
CA ASN A 123 15.37 15.78 29.28
C ASN A 123 14.83 14.36 29.55
N VAL A 124 15.72 13.39 29.81
CA VAL A 124 15.32 11.98 30.02
C VAL A 124 14.38 11.83 31.23
N GLU A 125 14.63 12.53 32.33
CA GLU A 125 13.79 12.45 33.55
C GLU A 125 12.37 12.96 33.31
N ALA A 126 12.22 14.08 32.60
CA ALA A 126 10.90 14.62 32.24
C ALA A 126 10.21 13.77 31.16
N PHE A 127 10.97 13.13 30.27
CA PHE A 127 10.42 12.18 29.31
C PHE A 127 9.90 10.91 30.01
N ASP A 128 10.64 10.36 30.96
CA ASP A 128 10.23 9.22 31.80
C ASP A 128 8.93 9.51 32.55
N ALA A 129 8.78 10.74 33.07
CA ALA A 129 7.53 11.19 33.69
C ALA A 129 6.31 11.20 32.74
N SER A 130 6.54 11.15 31.43
CA SER A 130 5.48 11.12 30.40
C SER A 130 5.15 9.69 29.93
N ALA A 131 5.83 8.65 30.45
CA ALA A 131 5.64 7.27 30.02
C ALA A 131 4.18 6.78 30.16
N SER A 132 3.48 7.19 31.23
CA SER A 132 2.06 6.82 31.40
C SER A 132 1.14 7.51 30.39
N GLU A 133 1.50 8.72 29.92
CA GLU A 133 0.76 9.40 28.85
C GLU A 133 0.99 8.69 27.51
N ILE A 134 2.22 8.27 27.20
CA ILE A 134 2.53 7.49 25.99
C ILE A 134 1.77 6.16 25.98
N ALA A 135 1.73 5.45 27.12
CA ALA A 135 0.97 4.21 27.23
C ALA A 135 -0.55 4.44 27.06
N ARG A 136 -1.09 5.50 27.67
CA ARG A 136 -2.50 5.86 27.52
C ARG A 136 -2.83 6.28 26.08
N PHE A 137 -1.93 6.99 25.42
CA PHE A 137 -2.02 7.35 24.01
C PHE A 137 -2.10 6.09 23.13
N ALA A 138 -1.17 5.16 23.28
CA ALA A 138 -1.16 3.92 22.50
C ALA A 138 -2.42 3.08 22.75
N GLU A 139 -2.88 2.99 24.01
CA GLU A 139 -4.14 2.32 24.34
C GLU A 139 -5.33 2.91 23.58
N LEU A 140 -5.47 4.25 23.60
CA LEU A 140 -6.58 4.94 22.93
C LEU A 140 -6.49 4.82 21.40
N VAL A 141 -5.29 4.90 20.83
CA VAL A 141 -5.07 4.68 19.39
C VAL A 141 -5.50 3.28 19.01
N MET A 142 -5.07 2.25 19.74
CA MET A 142 -5.45 0.87 19.43
C MET A 142 -6.94 0.60 19.58
N GLN A 143 -7.59 1.20 20.59
CA GLN A 143 -9.03 1.03 20.81
C GLN A 143 -9.90 1.66 19.70
N GLN A 144 -9.39 2.68 19.00
CA GLN A 144 -10.18 3.49 18.06
C GLN A 144 -9.74 3.30 16.59
N TYR A 145 -8.47 3.02 16.36
CA TYR A 145 -7.82 3.09 15.05
C TYR A 145 -6.77 1.99 14.82
N GLY A 146 -6.79 0.90 15.60
CA GLY A 146 -5.81 -0.18 15.48
C GLY A 146 -5.65 -0.74 14.06
N ASP A 147 -6.75 -0.79 13.29
CA ASP A 147 -6.75 -1.33 11.93
C ASP A 147 -6.04 -0.45 10.90
N VAL A 148 -5.80 0.83 11.20
CA VAL A 148 -5.15 1.78 10.28
C VAL A 148 -3.79 2.27 10.79
N VAL A 149 -3.25 1.69 11.87
CA VAL A 149 -1.91 2.03 12.37
C VAL A 149 -0.96 0.89 12.05
N GLU A 150 0.05 1.18 11.23
CA GLU A 150 1.12 0.22 10.89
C GLU A 150 2.20 0.20 11.96
N ALA A 151 2.62 1.38 12.43
CA ALA A 151 3.80 1.51 13.26
C ALA A 151 3.79 2.77 14.14
N PHE A 152 4.56 2.68 15.22
CA PHE A 152 4.97 3.81 16.05
C PHE A 152 6.48 4.03 15.88
N GLU A 153 6.87 5.20 15.38
CA GLU A 153 8.28 5.57 15.20
C GLU A 153 8.76 6.41 16.37
N ILE A 154 9.79 5.96 17.09
CA ILE A 154 10.29 6.69 18.25
C ILE A 154 11.27 7.78 17.84
N GLY A 155 10.81 9.02 17.91
CA GLY A 155 11.56 10.21 17.56
C GLY A 155 11.78 10.36 16.06
N SER A 156 12.36 11.49 15.66
CA SER A 156 12.80 11.72 14.29
C SER A 156 14.02 12.62 14.30
N GLU A 157 15.10 12.19 13.64
CA GLU A 157 16.35 12.94 13.54
C GLU A 157 16.89 13.39 14.90
N HIS A 158 17.26 12.44 15.76
CA HIS A 158 17.77 12.71 17.12
C HIS A 158 19.16 13.38 17.15
N TRP A 159 19.63 13.90 16.02
CA TRP A 159 20.99 14.35 15.71
C TRP A 159 21.60 15.31 16.74
N GLU A 160 20.80 16.14 17.41
CA GLU A 160 21.28 17.08 18.45
C GLU A 160 21.23 16.50 19.88
N MET A 161 20.43 15.46 20.10
CA MET A 161 20.18 14.87 21.43
C MET A 161 21.34 13.99 21.91
N GLY A 162 22.01 13.32 20.97
CA GLY A 162 23.08 12.35 21.24
C GLY A 162 22.55 10.96 21.65
N GLU A 163 23.41 9.97 21.51
CA GLU A 163 23.06 8.54 21.53
C GLU A 163 22.55 8.07 22.89
N VAL A 164 23.18 8.52 23.99
CA VAL A 164 22.79 8.10 25.36
C VAL A 164 21.41 8.61 25.74
N ALA A 165 21.14 9.90 25.50
CA ALA A 165 19.87 10.50 25.86
C ALA A 165 18.73 9.98 24.97
N TYR A 166 18.98 9.81 23.68
CA TYR A 166 18.01 9.23 22.76
C TYR A 166 17.73 7.76 23.09
N GLY A 167 18.76 6.92 23.27
CA GLY A 167 18.58 5.50 23.61
C GLY A 167 17.80 5.29 24.91
N ALA A 168 18.02 6.12 25.94
CA ALA A 168 17.24 6.06 27.17
C ALA A 168 15.75 6.39 26.94
N LYS A 169 15.46 7.41 26.12
CA LYS A 169 14.07 7.76 25.76
C LYS A 169 13.42 6.72 24.86
N ALA A 170 14.17 6.14 23.92
CA ALA A 170 13.71 5.03 23.10
C ALA A 170 13.31 3.83 23.96
N SER A 171 14.13 3.50 24.97
CA SER A 171 13.79 2.43 25.92
C SER A 171 12.49 2.71 26.69
N ILE A 172 12.29 3.95 27.13
CA ILE A 172 11.07 4.36 27.86
C ILE A 172 9.84 4.29 26.95
N ALA A 173 9.93 4.86 25.75
CA ALA A 173 8.83 4.92 24.81
C ALA A 173 8.43 3.53 24.31
N ALA A 174 9.38 2.68 23.91
CA ALA A 174 9.10 1.33 23.45
C ALA A 174 8.34 0.51 24.50
N LYS A 175 8.79 0.57 25.76
CA LYS A 175 8.09 -0.09 26.86
C LYS A 175 6.67 0.48 27.05
N ALA A 176 6.53 1.80 27.06
CA ALA A 176 5.23 2.46 27.26
C ALA A 176 4.23 2.13 26.14
N LEU A 177 4.67 2.11 24.89
CA LEU A 177 3.85 1.71 23.74
C LEU A 177 3.35 0.27 23.90
N ALA A 178 4.26 -0.67 24.20
CA ALA A 178 3.89 -2.07 24.41
C ALA A 178 2.90 -2.24 25.57
N ASP A 179 3.11 -1.55 26.70
CA ASP A 179 2.19 -1.55 27.84
C ASP A 179 0.79 -1.03 27.42
N GLY A 180 0.74 0.03 26.61
CA GLY A 180 -0.49 0.64 26.11
C GLY A 180 -1.26 -0.27 25.14
N MET A 181 -0.58 -0.90 24.19
CA MET A 181 -1.20 -1.85 23.26
C MET A 181 -1.71 -3.10 23.99
N ALA A 182 -0.97 -3.59 24.99
CA ALA A 182 -1.42 -4.68 25.85
C ALA A 182 -2.66 -4.28 26.68
N ALA A 183 -2.71 -3.04 27.18
CA ALA A 183 -3.88 -2.52 27.89
C ALA A 183 -5.14 -2.41 27.00
N ALA A 184 -4.96 -2.16 25.71
CA ALA A 184 -6.04 -2.20 24.73
C ALA A 184 -6.51 -3.63 24.39
N GLY A 185 -5.82 -4.66 24.86
CA GLY A 185 -6.16 -6.06 24.62
C GLY A 185 -5.69 -6.60 23.26
N VAL A 186 -4.78 -5.90 22.59
CA VAL A 186 -4.22 -6.33 21.29
C VAL A 186 -3.14 -7.38 21.53
N ALA A 187 -3.28 -8.55 20.92
CA ALA A 187 -2.30 -9.63 21.01
C ALA A 187 -1.00 -9.23 20.27
N GLU A 188 0.17 -9.61 20.78
CA GLU A 188 1.48 -9.23 20.19
C GLU A 188 1.58 -9.39 18.67
N PRO A 189 1.10 -10.49 18.02
CA PRO A 189 1.18 -10.62 16.57
C PRO A 189 0.34 -9.63 15.77
N GLN A 190 -0.62 -8.96 16.42
CA GLN A 190 -1.54 -7.98 15.83
C GLN A 190 -1.18 -6.54 16.21
N GLN A 191 -0.13 -6.35 17.01
CA GLN A 191 0.30 -5.02 17.44
C GLN A 191 1.04 -4.30 16.29
N PRO A 192 0.78 -2.99 16.10
CA PRO A 192 1.62 -2.16 15.24
C PRO A 192 3.07 -2.20 15.67
N LYS A 193 3.98 -2.07 14.69
CA LYS A 193 5.42 -2.17 14.89
C LYS A 193 5.92 -1.03 15.77
N ILE A 194 6.82 -1.33 16.72
CA ILE A 194 7.57 -0.31 17.44
C ILE A 194 8.94 -0.14 16.81
N LEU A 195 9.19 1.05 16.25
CA LEU A 195 10.39 1.35 15.49
C LEU A 195 11.32 2.31 16.22
N VAL A 196 12.63 2.04 16.13
CA VAL A 196 13.67 2.90 16.73
C VAL A 196 14.67 3.38 15.69
N GLN A 197 14.95 4.68 15.66
CA GLN A 197 15.94 5.26 14.75
C GLN A 197 17.38 4.81 15.08
N MET A 198 18.13 4.38 14.06
CA MET A 198 19.56 4.06 14.16
C MET A 198 20.43 5.31 14.28
N ALA A 199 21.68 5.14 14.72
CA ALA A 199 22.63 6.24 14.87
C ALA A 199 23.42 6.48 13.58
N THR A 200 23.68 7.76 13.30
CA THR A 200 24.75 8.19 12.38
C THR A 200 25.80 9.01 13.14
N ALA A 201 27.04 8.55 13.12
CA ALA A 201 28.14 9.16 13.84
C ALA A 201 28.59 10.50 13.23
N GLY A 202 28.93 11.45 14.09
CA GLY A 202 29.41 12.77 13.69
C GLY A 202 28.31 13.80 13.47
N ASN A 203 27.05 13.45 13.72
CA ASN A 203 25.96 14.41 13.90
C ASN A 203 26.22 15.33 15.10
N LYS A 204 25.56 16.50 15.15
CA LYS A 204 25.89 17.61 16.07
C LYS A 204 25.99 17.21 17.55
N GLY A 205 25.07 16.36 18.02
CA GLY A 205 25.00 15.83 19.39
C GLY A 205 25.71 14.49 19.59
N SER A 206 26.27 13.90 18.52
CA SER A 206 26.92 12.60 18.59
C SER A 206 28.15 12.63 19.50
N LEU A 207 28.29 11.61 20.36
CA LEU A 207 29.51 11.40 21.16
C LEU A 207 30.72 11.02 20.28
N PHE A 208 30.49 10.64 19.03
CA PHE A 208 31.48 10.07 18.12
C PHE A 208 31.81 11.03 16.97
N GLN A 209 32.27 12.23 17.33
CA GLN A 209 32.69 13.28 16.38
C GLN A 209 33.87 12.85 15.50
N ALA A 210 33.88 13.31 14.25
CA ALA A 210 34.99 13.06 13.33
C ALA A 210 36.26 13.79 13.79
N THR A 211 37.40 13.09 13.75
CA THR A 211 38.72 13.71 13.99
C THR A 211 39.34 14.10 12.64
N PRO A 212 39.74 15.37 12.43
CA PRO A 212 40.34 15.80 11.17
C PRO A 212 41.55 14.94 10.76
N GLY A 213 41.52 14.40 9.55
CA GLY A 213 42.60 13.57 8.99
C GLY A 213 42.60 12.10 9.40
N VAL A 214 41.62 11.66 10.20
CA VAL A 214 41.44 10.25 10.58
C VAL A 214 40.27 9.66 9.79
N GLN A 215 40.48 8.48 9.20
CA GLN A 215 39.47 7.74 8.45
C GLN A 215 38.96 6.58 9.31
N ASP A 216 37.99 6.86 10.17
CA ASP A 216 37.46 5.93 11.18
C ASP A 216 35.92 5.92 11.25
N PHE A 217 35.24 6.44 10.22
CA PHE A 217 33.78 6.61 10.22
C PHE A 217 33.04 5.33 10.61
N LEU A 218 33.37 4.18 10.02
CA LEU A 218 32.69 2.91 10.32
C LEU A 218 32.80 2.52 11.80
N ALA A 219 33.99 2.63 12.39
CA ALA A 219 34.20 2.30 13.81
C ALA A 219 33.43 3.27 14.74
N ARG A 220 33.32 4.54 14.34
CA ARG A 220 32.51 5.53 15.07
C ARG A 220 31.02 5.25 14.91
N ASN A 221 30.55 4.86 13.72
CA ASN A 221 29.15 4.52 13.45
C ASN A 221 28.71 3.30 14.24
N GLU A 222 29.54 2.25 14.26
CA GLU A 222 29.33 1.06 15.07
C GLU A 222 29.21 1.40 16.56
N ALA A 223 30.14 2.22 17.07
CA ALA A 223 30.12 2.64 18.47
C ALA A 223 28.91 3.53 18.81
N ALA A 224 28.45 4.37 17.87
CA ALA A 224 27.26 5.20 18.05
C ALA A 224 25.99 4.34 18.17
N ASN A 225 25.81 3.38 17.26
CA ASN A 225 24.69 2.44 17.30
C ASN A 225 24.70 1.59 18.57
N GLN A 226 25.86 1.02 18.92
CA GLN A 226 26.00 0.24 20.15
C GLN A 226 25.66 1.07 21.40
N THR A 227 26.00 2.36 21.41
CA THR A 227 25.70 3.24 22.56
C THR A 227 24.19 3.44 22.75
N ILE A 228 23.40 3.53 21.66
CA ILE A 228 21.93 3.56 21.74
C ILE A 228 21.42 2.22 22.29
N ILE A 229 21.85 1.11 21.69
CA ILE A 229 21.44 -0.25 22.05
C ILE A 229 21.72 -0.55 23.54
N ASP A 230 22.87 -0.10 24.05
CA ASP A 230 23.27 -0.29 25.45
C ASP A 230 22.34 0.43 26.45
N GLN A 231 21.53 1.39 26.01
CA GLN A 231 20.53 2.04 26.87
C GLN A 231 19.20 1.28 26.93
N LEU A 232 18.96 0.32 26.03
CA LEU A 232 17.67 -0.36 25.92
C LEU A 232 17.52 -1.43 27.02
N SER A 233 16.41 -1.36 27.77
CA SER A 233 16.04 -2.40 28.72
C SER A 233 15.67 -3.70 28.01
N SER A 234 15.63 -4.82 28.74
CA SER A 234 15.17 -6.11 28.19
C SER A 234 13.75 -6.05 27.65
N GLU A 235 12.86 -5.33 28.32
CA GLU A 235 11.47 -5.13 27.92
C GLU A 235 11.39 -4.29 26.65
N ALA A 236 12.17 -3.21 26.55
CA ALA A 236 12.23 -2.40 25.34
C ALA A 236 12.77 -3.22 24.15
N ARG A 237 13.81 -4.03 24.36
CA ARG A 237 14.38 -4.89 23.29
C ARG A 237 13.40 -5.98 22.84
N ALA A 238 12.56 -6.49 23.74
CA ALA A 238 11.51 -7.43 23.36
C ALA A 238 10.42 -6.73 22.52
N ALA A 239 10.06 -5.50 22.90
CA ALA A 239 9.01 -4.70 22.28
C ALA A 239 9.39 -4.06 20.94
N ILE A 240 10.65 -3.69 20.72
CA ILE A 240 11.11 -3.08 19.45
C ILE A 240 11.06 -4.12 18.34
N ASP A 241 10.35 -3.82 17.26
CA ASP A 241 10.15 -4.71 16.11
C ASP A 241 11.06 -4.39 14.95
N GLY A 242 11.49 -3.14 14.83
CA GLY A 242 12.29 -2.69 13.70
C GLY A 242 13.10 -1.45 13.99
N VAL A 243 13.88 -1.08 12.99
CA VAL A 243 14.78 0.07 13.00
C VAL A 243 14.45 1.03 11.87
N VAL A 244 14.79 2.29 12.09
CA VAL A 244 14.48 3.37 11.15
C VAL A 244 15.75 4.11 10.70
N GLU A 245 15.80 4.45 9.41
CA GLU A 245 16.80 5.35 8.83
C GLU A 245 16.22 6.34 7.81
N HIS A 246 16.95 7.44 7.61
CA HIS A 246 16.66 8.41 6.55
C HIS A 246 17.68 8.26 5.41
N TYR A 247 17.20 8.08 4.18
CA TYR A 247 18.03 7.83 3.01
C TYR A 247 17.99 8.98 1.99
N TYR A 248 18.86 9.97 2.21
CA TYR A 248 19.05 11.06 1.24
C TYR A 248 20.31 10.87 0.39
N TYR A 249 20.15 10.54 -0.90
CA TYR A 249 21.29 10.40 -1.80
C TYR A 249 22.00 11.74 -1.99
N ASN A 250 23.30 11.76 -1.68
CA ASN A 250 24.07 12.99 -1.54
C ASN A 250 25.40 12.98 -2.31
N LYS A 251 25.57 12.07 -3.26
CA LYS A 251 26.78 11.98 -4.09
C LYS A 251 26.67 12.82 -5.35
N SER A 252 27.81 13.08 -5.99
CA SER A 252 27.89 13.91 -7.20
C SER A 252 28.42 13.16 -8.42
N HIS A 253 28.84 11.91 -8.28
CA HIS A 253 29.36 11.11 -9.37
C HIS A 253 28.23 10.49 -10.20
N LEU A 254 28.54 10.10 -11.44
CA LEU A 254 27.54 9.53 -12.36
C LEU A 254 27.45 8.00 -12.28
N GLU A 255 28.58 7.31 -12.08
CA GLU A 255 28.66 5.85 -12.06
C GLU A 255 28.28 5.30 -10.68
N PHE A 256 27.30 4.40 -10.61
CA PHE A 256 26.97 3.71 -9.37
C PHE A 256 27.99 2.60 -9.09
N THR A 257 28.30 2.41 -7.80
CA THR A 257 29.30 1.41 -7.34
C THR A 257 28.68 0.31 -6.48
N GLY A 258 27.40 0.43 -6.11
CA GLY A 258 26.71 -0.43 -5.16
C GLY A 258 27.26 -0.37 -3.73
N GLY A 259 28.19 0.56 -3.45
CA GLY A 259 28.95 0.59 -2.20
C GLY A 259 28.14 1.14 -1.03
N SER A 260 28.48 0.74 0.21
CA SER A 260 27.81 1.23 1.43
C SER A 260 27.74 2.75 1.52
N ASN A 261 28.72 3.48 0.98
CA ASN A 261 28.67 4.95 0.96
C ASN A 261 27.47 5.50 0.17
N GLU A 262 27.08 4.85 -0.92
CA GLU A 262 25.88 5.21 -1.70
C GLU A 262 24.62 4.85 -0.95
N LYS A 263 24.61 3.73 -0.22
CA LYS A 263 23.54 3.27 0.69
C LYS A 263 23.49 4.01 2.03
N ASN A 264 24.13 5.18 2.13
CA ASN A 264 24.29 5.98 3.36
C ASN A 264 24.78 5.18 4.59
N TYR A 265 25.47 4.06 4.37
CA TYR A 265 25.93 3.10 5.37
C TYR A 265 24.82 2.40 6.19
N ILE A 266 23.55 2.49 5.75
CA ILE A 266 22.39 1.86 6.41
C ILE A 266 22.62 0.35 6.60
N ASN A 267 23.16 -0.32 5.58
CA ASN A 267 23.49 -1.75 5.66
C ASN A 267 24.57 -2.10 6.70
N LYS A 268 25.39 -1.13 7.13
CA LYS A 268 26.36 -1.31 8.20
C LYS A 268 25.75 -1.06 9.56
N ASP A 269 24.80 -0.14 9.64
CA ASP A 269 24.07 0.15 10.88
C ASP A 269 23.13 -1.00 11.21
N LEU A 270 22.33 -1.47 10.24
CA LEU A 270 21.44 -2.62 10.40
C LEU A 270 22.19 -3.86 10.93
N ALA A 271 23.37 -4.16 10.37
CA ALA A 271 24.19 -5.29 10.81
C ALA A 271 24.63 -5.22 12.29
N VAL A 272 24.76 -4.02 12.87
CA VAL A 272 25.05 -3.84 14.30
C VAL A 272 23.81 -4.15 15.14
N TRP A 273 22.65 -3.70 14.68
CA TRP A 273 21.36 -3.93 15.35
C TRP A 273 20.94 -5.40 15.28
N ASP A 274 21.00 -6.04 14.12
CA ASP A 274 20.70 -7.47 13.96
C ASP A 274 21.58 -8.34 14.87
N ALA A 275 22.88 -8.02 14.95
CA ALA A 275 23.79 -8.74 15.83
C ALA A 275 23.48 -8.57 17.33
N ALA A 276 22.71 -7.54 17.68
CA ALA A 276 22.32 -7.24 19.04
C ALA A 276 20.93 -7.78 19.40
N PHE A 277 20.11 -8.25 18.47
CA PHE A 277 18.75 -8.74 18.77
C PHE A 277 18.64 -10.25 18.53
N ASP A 278 17.82 -10.92 19.35
CA ASP A 278 17.55 -12.36 19.20
C ASP A 278 16.43 -12.63 18.17
N LYS A 279 16.01 -11.61 17.43
CA LYS A 279 15.02 -11.63 16.35
C LYS A 279 15.52 -10.76 15.20
N GLU A 280 15.06 -11.08 14.00
CA GLU A 280 15.21 -10.19 12.84
C GLU A 280 14.42 -8.91 13.08
N LEU A 281 14.99 -7.78 12.67
CA LEU A 281 14.40 -6.46 12.83
C LEU A 281 13.96 -5.93 11.48
N ASP A 282 12.73 -5.40 11.43
CA ASP A 282 12.23 -4.78 10.21
C ASP A 282 13.04 -3.51 9.91
N LEU A 283 13.43 -3.29 8.66
CA LEU A 283 14.11 -2.06 8.21
C LEU A 283 13.10 -1.11 7.57
N HIS A 284 12.83 0.01 8.24
CA HIS A 284 11.94 1.06 7.73
C HIS A 284 12.74 2.29 7.28
N ILE A 285 12.62 2.67 6.00
CA ILE A 285 13.20 3.91 5.47
C ILE A 285 12.16 5.02 5.49
N THR A 286 12.08 5.76 6.59
CA THR A 286 10.93 6.66 6.87
C THR A 286 11.05 8.05 6.25
N GLU A 287 12.21 8.37 5.68
CA GLU A 287 12.37 9.50 4.76
C GLU A 287 13.42 9.15 3.71
N TRP A 288 13.07 9.20 2.43
CA TRP A 288 14.06 9.06 1.36
C TRP A 288 13.77 9.94 0.15
N ASN A 289 14.84 10.45 -0.46
CA ASN A 289 14.85 11.13 -1.76
C ASN A 289 16.30 11.42 -2.20
N VAL A 290 16.47 12.06 -3.36
CA VAL A 290 17.70 12.78 -3.69
C VAL A 290 17.81 14.02 -2.83
N LYS A 291 18.95 14.24 -2.18
CA LYS A 291 19.14 15.40 -1.30
C LYS A 291 18.98 16.70 -2.08
N THR A 292 18.23 17.67 -1.55
CA THR A 292 18.02 19.01 -2.16
C THR A 292 19.32 19.73 -2.51
N THR A 293 20.40 19.48 -1.77
CA THR A 293 21.73 20.07 -1.98
C THR A 293 22.59 19.32 -3.00
N ALA A 294 22.19 18.12 -3.42
CA ALA A 294 22.88 17.35 -4.46
C ALA A 294 22.47 17.82 -5.85
N THR A 295 22.76 19.08 -6.19
CA THR A 295 22.24 19.76 -7.39
C THR A 295 22.61 19.08 -8.71
N SER A 296 23.67 18.27 -8.73
CA SER A 296 24.08 17.49 -9.91
C SER A 296 23.27 16.21 -10.11
N GLN A 297 22.40 15.84 -9.16
CA GLN A 297 21.56 14.64 -9.20
C GLN A 297 20.06 14.97 -9.29
N GLN A 298 19.71 16.23 -9.55
CA GLN A 298 18.32 16.70 -9.65
C GLN A 298 17.84 16.69 -11.12
N GLY A 299 16.55 16.95 -11.34
CA GLY A 299 15.94 16.96 -12.68
C GLY A 299 15.94 15.57 -13.31
N MET A 300 16.15 15.48 -14.62
CA MET A 300 16.22 14.18 -15.33
C MET A 300 17.30 13.25 -14.76
N VAL A 301 18.40 13.79 -14.23
CA VAL A 301 19.44 12.98 -13.55
C VAL A 301 18.86 12.19 -12.37
N ALA A 302 17.86 12.75 -11.68
CA ALA A 302 17.26 12.15 -10.51
C ALA A 302 16.58 10.81 -10.82
N GLY A 303 16.08 10.58 -12.04
CA GLY A 303 15.34 9.35 -12.36
C GLY A 303 16.16 8.09 -12.10
N SER A 304 17.33 8.00 -12.73
CA SER A 304 18.28 6.90 -12.49
C SER A 304 18.78 6.80 -11.04
N THR A 305 19.01 7.94 -10.35
CA THR A 305 19.42 7.93 -8.94
C THR A 305 18.30 7.43 -8.03
N PHE A 306 17.05 7.76 -8.36
CA PHE A 306 15.87 7.37 -7.61
C PHE A 306 15.61 5.86 -7.73
N LEU A 307 15.73 5.31 -8.94
CA LEU A 307 15.69 3.87 -9.19
C LEU A 307 16.80 3.12 -8.45
N GLU A 308 18.02 3.63 -8.49
CA GLU A 308 19.15 3.02 -7.78
C GLU A 308 18.95 3.06 -6.26
N GLN A 309 18.39 4.15 -5.72
CA GLN A 309 18.01 4.21 -4.31
C GLN A 309 16.96 3.16 -3.96
N PHE A 310 15.95 2.97 -4.82
CA PHE A 310 14.91 1.97 -4.64
C PHE A 310 15.49 0.55 -4.64
N GLU A 311 16.30 0.19 -5.64
CA GLU A 311 17.02 -1.09 -5.68
C GLU A 311 17.89 -1.28 -4.45
N HIS A 312 18.63 -0.25 -4.02
CA HIS A 312 19.43 -0.31 -2.80
C HIS A 312 18.59 -0.65 -1.57
N MET A 313 17.40 -0.07 -1.41
CA MET A 313 16.50 -0.38 -0.29
C MET A 313 16.02 -1.82 -0.35
N ILE A 314 15.57 -2.30 -1.51
CA ILE A 314 15.14 -3.70 -1.68
C ILE A 314 16.30 -4.66 -1.42
N SER A 315 17.50 -4.36 -1.92
CA SER A 315 18.71 -5.16 -1.69
C SER A 315 19.14 -5.25 -0.22
N MET A 316 18.73 -4.28 0.60
CA MET A 316 18.99 -4.26 2.04
C MET A 316 17.89 -4.95 2.85
N GLY A 317 16.81 -5.41 2.21
CA GLY A 317 15.65 -5.99 2.89
C GLY A 317 14.79 -4.94 3.58
N ALA A 318 14.64 -3.74 3.00
CA ALA A 318 13.71 -2.75 3.55
C ALA A 318 12.26 -3.25 3.48
N ASP A 319 11.56 -3.24 4.61
CA ASP A 319 10.17 -3.68 4.74
C ASP A 319 9.16 -2.59 4.37
N ALA A 320 9.55 -1.33 4.60
CA ALA A 320 8.74 -0.16 4.31
C ALA A 320 9.60 1.05 3.94
N ALA A 321 9.05 1.92 3.08
CA ALA A 321 9.70 3.17 2.71
C ALA A 321 8.70 4.32 2.55
N HIS A 322 9.09 5.52 2.99
CA HIS A 322 8.28 6.73 2.91
C HIS A 322 9.03 7.83 2.16
N VAL A 323 8.57 8.15 0.96
CA VAL A 323 9.21 9.19 0.14
C VAL A 323 9.04 10.58 0.77
N TRP A 324 10.09 11.39 0.73
CA TRP A 324 10.09 12.79 1.16
C TRP A 324 10.25 13.73 -0.03
N ALA A 325 9.26 14.46 -0.50
CA ALA A 325 7.87 14.47 -0.09
C ALA A 325 7.01 14.41 -1.36
N ILE A 326 5.72 14.12 -1.26
CA ILE A 326 4.88 14.00 -2.46
C ILE A 326 4.46 15.37 -2.99
N ASP A 327 3.98 16.24 -2.10
CA ASP A 327 3.47 17.57 -2.42
C ASP A 327 4.05 18.58 -1.42
N LEU A 328 5.10 19.28 -1.86
CA LEU A 328 5.83 20.26 -1.05
C LEU A 328 6.47 21.29 -1.98
N GLN A 329 6.57 22.56 -1.56
CA GLN A 329 7.34 23.56 -2.31
C GLN A 329 8.86 23.33 -2.17
N SER A 330 9.35 22.18 -2.65
CA SER A 330 10.75 21.77 -2.56
C SER A 330 11.24 21.09 -3.84
N ARG A 331 12.58 21.07 -3.99
CA ARG A 331 13.30 20.31 -5.01
C ARG A 331 13.26 18.79 -4.83
N THR A 332 12.36 18.28 -4.00
CA THR A 332 12.21 16.84 -3.75
C THR A 332 10.76 16.41 -3.85
N ALA A 333 9.86 17.34 -4.17
CA ALA A 333 8.45 17.03 -4.35
C ALA A 333 8.25 16.22 -5.63
N LEU A 334 7.52 15.11 -5.51
CA LEU A 334 7.18 14.27 -6.66
C LEU A 334 6.25 14.99 -7.65
N THR A 335 5.33 15.81 -7.15
CA THR A 335 4.40 16.59 -7.99
C THR A 335 4.87 18.00 -8.33
N LEU A 336 6.07 18.39 -7.92
CA LEU A 336 6.56 19.75 -8.05
C LEU A 336 5.57 20.77 -7.45
N ASP A 337 5.81 22.06 -7.68
CA ASP A 337 5.09 23.21 -7.13
C ASP A 337 3.57 23.02 -6.88
N THR A 338 3.14 23.36 -5.65
CA THR A 338 1.83 23.06 -5.03
C THR A 338 0.64 23.79 -5.68
N ASP A 339 0.88 24.70 -6.62
CA ASP A 339 -0.15 25.62 -7.11
C ASP A 339 -0.97 25.05 -8.29
N GLN A 340 -0.55 23.93 -8.88
CA GLN A 340 -1.21 23.31 -10.04
C GLN A 340 -1.69 21.86 -9.80
N GLY A 341 -1.37 21.27 -8.64
CA GLY A 341 -1.73 19.88 -8.31
C GLY A 341 -1.07 18.82 -9.20
N VAL A 342 -1.61 17.60 -9.15
CA VAL A 342 -1.12 16.48 -9.97
C VAL A 342 -1.43 16.73 -11.45
N ARG A 343 -0.44 16.44 -12.31
CA ARG A 343 -0.57 16.45 -13.76
C ARG A 343 -0.47 15.00 -14.23
N LEU A 344 -1.41 14.63 -15.09
CA LEU A 344 -1.54 13.28 -15.63
C LEU A 344 -1.47 13.32 -17.15
N ASP A 345 -0.96 12.25 -17.76
CA ASP A 345 -1.15 12.02 -19.19
C ASP A 345 -2.54 11.42 -19.49
N ASP A 346 -2.81 11.15 -20.77
CA ASP A 346 -4.10 10.57 -21.22
C ASP A 346 -4.37 9.17 -20.65
N ALA A 347 -3.36 8.48 -20.12
CA ALA A 347 -3.46 7.18 -19.46
C ALA A 347 -3.55 7.30 -17.93
N GLY A 348 -3.65 8.50 -17.37
CA GLY A 348 -3.76 8.72 -15.92
C GLY A 348 -2.45 8.54 -15.16
N ARG A 349 -1.30 8.64 -15.83
CA ARG A 349 0.04 8.50 -15.24
C ARG A 349 0.63 9.85 -14.88
N VAL A 350 1.34 9.93 -13.76
CA VAL A 350 1.92 11.18 -13.23
C VAL A 350 3.02 11.71 -14.15
N THR A 351 2.92 12.99 -14.52
CA THR A 351 3.85 13.68 -15.45
C THR A 351 4.60 14.85 -14.82
N ASN A 352 4.31 15.18 -13.56
CA ASN A 352 4.88 16.35 -12.91
C ASN A 352 6.41 16.34 -12.88
N SER A 353 7.05 15.20 -12.62
CA SER A 353 8.51 15.10 -12.61
C SER A 353 8.93 13.68 -12.95
N ILE A 354 10.20 13.48 -13.33
CA ILE A 354 10.73 12.13 -13.56
C ILE A 354 10.61 11.24 -12.31
N GLN A 355 10.78 11.82 -11.11
CA GLN A 355 10.68 11.07 -9.86
C GLN A 355 9.22 10.68 -9.58
N GLY A 356 8.28 11.60 -9.82
CA GLY A 356 6.85 11.33 -9.67
C GLY A 356 6.35 10.28 -10.67
N ALA A 357 6.76 10.38 -11.93
CA ALA A 357 6.46 9.40 -12.96
C ALA A 357 7.02 8.01 -12.62
N LEU A 358 8.28 7.94 -12.20
CA LEU A 358 8.89 6.67 -11.79
C LEU A 358 8.23 6.09 -10.54
N PHE A 359 7.88 6.91 -9.56
CA PHE A 359 7.21 6.43 -8.35
C PHE A 359 5.83 5.85 -8.67
N ASP A 360 5.03 6.51 -9.51
CA ASP A 360 3.74 6.02 -10.02
C ASP A 360 3.90 4.68 -10.76
N LEU A 361 4.83 4.63 -11.72
CA LEU A 361 5.11 3.43 -12.50
C LEU A 361 5.62 2.25 -11.65
N MET A 362 6.50 2.51 -10.68
CA MET A 362 6.98 1.48 -9.76
C MET A 362 5.86 0.98 -8.84
N ALA A 363 5.01 1.87 -8.33
CA ALA A 363 3.88 1.50 -7.48
C ALA A 363 2.86 0.61 -8.23
N ASP A 364 2.67 0.87 -9.52
CA ASP A 364 1.79 0.09 -10.40
C ASP A 364 2.37 -1.30 -10.71
N THR A 365 3.68 -1.39 -10.95
CA THR A 365 4.27 -2.59 -11.56
C THR A 365 5.14 -3.43 -10.66
N LEU A 366 5.68 -2.92 -9.55
CA LEU A 366 6.71 -3.66 -8.80
C LEU A 366 6.20 -4.41 -7.58
N VAL A 367 5.02 -4.08 -7.04
CA VAL A 367 4.50 -4.74 -5.83
C VAL A 367 4.39 -6.25 -6.02
N GLY A 368 4.97 -7.01 -5.10
CA GLY A 368 5.01 -8.48 -5.15
C GLY A 368 6.11 -9.06 -6.04
N LYS A 369 6.80 -8.25 -6.84
CA LYS A 369 7.92 -8.70 -7.67
C LYS A 369 9.22 -8.80 -6.88
N GLU A 370 10.05 -9.74 -7.27
CA GLU A 370 11.38 -9.92 -6.72
C GLU A 370 12.39 -9.00 -7.43
N LEU A 371 13.33 -8.43 -6.70
CA LEU A 371 14.54 -7.83 -7.30
C LEU A 371 15.37 -8.94 -7.96
N LEU A 372 15.79 -8.72 -9.20
CA LEU A 372 16.56 -9.69 -9.99
C LEU A 372 18.00 -9.22 -10.23
N ASN A 373 18.94 -10.15 -10.12
CA ASN A 373 20.34 -9.97 -10.50
C ASN A 373 20.48 -10.22 -12.01
N ALA A 374 20.49 -9.16 -12.82
CA ALA A 374 20.64 -9.24 -14.27
C ALA A 374 22.06 -8.85 -14.73
N GLU A 375 22.67 -9.66 -15.59
CA GLU A 375 23.94 -9.32 -16.25
C GLU A 375 23.76 -9.13 -17.76
N PHE A 376 24.26 -8.01 -18.31
CA PHE A 376 24.21 -7.71 -19.74
C PHE A 376 25.60 -7.63 -20.36
N THR A 377 25.75 -8.18 -21.57
CA THR A 377 26.97 -8.00 -22.36
C THR A 377 27.19 -6.53 -22.70
N ASN A 378 28.45 -6.10 -22.73
CA ASN A 378 28.84 -4.74 -23.07
C ASN A 378 28.17 -3.65 -22.23
N ALA A 379 27.65 -3.96 -21.03
CA ALA A 379 27.22 -2.95 -20.06
C ALA A 379 28.38 -1.97 -19.80
N ALA A 380 28.08 -0.67 -19.75
CA ALA A 380 29.02 0.31 -19.21
C ALA A 380 28.28 1.28 -18.32
N GLY A 381 29.00 1.92 -17.40
CA GLY A 381 28.45 2.83 -16.40
C GLY A 381 27.76 4.09 -16.92
N ASN A 382 27.54 4.21 -18.23
CA ASN A 382 26.69 5.24 -18.82
C ASN A 382 25.27 4.73 -19.14
N ILE A 383 24.96 3.45 -18.92
CA ILE A 383 23.63 2.84 -18.93
C ILE A 383 23.50 2.05 -17.63
N GLU A 384 22.39 2.26 -16.92
CA GLU A 384 22.04 1.52 -15.70
C GLU A 384 20.78 0.69 -15.97
N ILE A 385 20.71 -0.53 -15.43
CA ILE A 385 19.55 -1.42 -15.62
C ILE A 385 19.14 -2.03 -14.29
N ASN A 386 18.00 -1.61 -13.76
CA ASN A 386 17.37 -2.18 -12.57
C ASN A 386 16.31 -3.21 -13.02
N SER A 387 16.28 -4.41 -12.43
CA SER A 387 15.47 -5.53 -12.93
C SER A 387 14.63 -6.15 -11.83
N TYR A 388 13.35 -6.41 -12.11
CA TYR A 388 12.39 -7.00 -11.18
C TYR A 388 11.54 -8.04 -11.91
N GLY A 389 11.01 -9.05 -11.21
CA GLY A 389 10.09 -10.00 -11.84
C GLY A 389 9.45 -10.99 -10.89
N ASP A 390 8.43 -11.66 -11.41
CA ASP A 390 7.75 -12.80 -10.81
C ASP A 390 7.56 -13.91 -11.87
N GLU A 391 6.64 -14.86 -11.63
CA GLU A 391 6.36 -15.95 -12.57
C GLU A 391 5.65 -15.48 -13.86
N GLU A 392 4.98 -14.32 -13.83
CA GLU A 392 4.12 -13.83 -14.90
C GLU A 392 4.77 -12.72 -15.72
N GLU A 393 5.59 -11.86 -15.10
CA GLU A 393 6.10 -10.67 -15.74
C GLU A 393 7.48 -10.25 -15.22
N THR A 394 8.34 -9.81 -16.14
CA THR A 394 9.65 -9.20 -15.82
C THR A 394 9.66 -7.73 -16.25
N VAL A 395 10.13 -6.86 -15.36
CA VAL A 395 10.23 -5.41 -15.56
C VAL A 395 11.70 -4.96 -15.50
N PHE A 396 12.15 -4.23 -16.52
CA PHE A 396 13.48 -3.63 -16.59
C PHE A 396 13.36 -2.11 -16.66
N TYR A 397 14.08 -1.38 -15.81
CA TYR A 397 14.27 0.05 -15.97
C TYR A 397 15.65 0.31 -16.58
N VAL A 398 15.67 0.79 -17.83
CA VAL A 398 16.89 1.10 -18.57
C VAL A 398 17.11 2.61 -18.55
N SER A 399 18.15 3.04 -17.85
CA SER A 399 18.43 4.45 -17.58
C SER A 399 19.71 4.94 -18.28
N SER A 400 19.64 6.10 -18.93
CA SER A 400 20.83 6.80 -19.40
C SER A 400 21.56 7.51 -18.26
N ARG A 401 22.87 7.31 -18.12
CA ARG A 401 23.77 8.07 -17.22
C ARG A 401 24.80 8.86 -18.04
N SER A 402 24.35 9.41 -19.16
CA SER A 402 25.21 10.06 -20.16
C SER A 402 24.76 11.47 -20.50
N PHE A 403 25.72 12.33 -20.87
CA PHE A 403 25.45 13.65 -21.45
C PHE A 403 25.21 13.59 -22.96
N ASP A 404 25.49 12.45 -23.60
CA ASP A 404 25.28 12.22 -25.02
C ASP A 404 24.05 11.35 -25.24
N VAL A 405 23.40 11.49 -26.41
CA VAL A 405 22.33 10.58 -26.84
C VAL A 405 22.87 9.14 -26.93
N GLN A 406 22.13 8.19 -26.37
CA GLN A 406 22.45 6.78 -26.39
C GLN A 406 21.52 6.04 -27.35
N GLU A 407 22.11 5.31 -28.30
CA GLU A 407 21.38 4.39 -29.17
C GLU A 407 21.71 2.96 -28.72
N ILE A 408 20.70 2.24 -28.23
CA ILE A 408 20.83 0.93 -27.59
C ILE A 408 19.95 -0.05 -28.35
N SER A 409 20.42 -1.28 -28.49
CA SER A 409 19.65 -2.43 -28.95
C SER A 409 19.76 -3.49 -27.88
N LEU A 410 18.64 -3.84 -27.25
CA LEU A 410 18.55 -4.84 -26.19
C LEU A 410 18.09 -6.17 -26.78
N ASP A 411 18.77 -7.23 -26.37
CA ASP A 411 18.42 -8.61 -26.69
C ASP A 411 18.10 -9.37 -25.41
N LEU A 412 16.82 -9.66 -25.21
CA LEU A 412 16.24 -10.40 -24.09
C LEU A 412 15.85 -11.84 -24.51
N SER A 413 16.05 -12.23 -25.78
CA SER A 413 15.57 -13.49 -26.35
C SER A 413 16.13 -14.75 -25.68
N GLY A 414 17.22 -14.63 -24.92
CA GLY A 414 17.76 -15.72 -24.12
C GLY A 414 16.89 -16.13 -22.93
N PHE A 415 15.98 -15.25 -22.50
CA PHE A 415 15.18 -15.39 -21.27
C PHE A 415 13.69 -15.14 -21.50
N VAL A 416 13.32 -14.47 -22.60
CA VAL A 416 11.94 -14.24 -23.01
C VAL A 416 11.56 -15.24 -24.09
N PRO A 417 10.48 -16.03 -23.94
CA PRO A 417 10.11 -17.01 -24.96
C PRO A 417 9.70 -16.33 -26.29
N ASP A 418 9.97 -17.01 -27.40
CA ASP A 418 9.62 -16.52 -28.74
C ASP A 418 8.09 -16.25 -28.85
N GLY A 419 7.72 -15.04 -29.29
CA GLY A 419 6.32 -14.65 -29.52
C GLY A 419 5.64 -13.94 -28.36
N HIS A 420 6.34 -13.70 -27.25
CA HIS A 420 5.88 -12.90 -26.11
C HIS A 420 6.04 -11.41 -26.37
N SER A 421 5.23 -10.62 -25.68
CA SER A 421 5.20 -9.17 -25.88
C SER A 421 6.18 -8.41 -25.00
N VAL A 422 6.79 -7.41 -25.62
CA VAL A 422 7.58 -6.40 -24.91
C VAL A 422 6.91 -5.06 -25.10
N SER A 423 6.34 -4.53 -24.02
CA SER A 423 5.84 -3.16 -23.94
C SER A 423 6.87 -2.29 -23.23
N ALA A 424 6.90 -1.01 -23.52
CA ALA A 424 7.78 -0.09 -22.81
C ALA A 424 7.20 1.31 -22.71
N ILE A 425 7.60 2.03 -21.66
CA ILE A 425 7.23 3.42 -21.40
C ILE A 425 8.53 4.22 -21.30
N GLN A 426 8.78 5.09 -22.28
CA GLN A 426 9.92 6.00 -22.24
C GLN A 426 9.53 7.32 -21.58
N ILE A 427 10.26 7.68 -20.53
CA ILE A 427 10.09 8.92 -19.79
C ILE A 427 11.05 9.96 -20.37
N VAL A 428 10.49 10.98 -21.00
CA VAL A 428 11.25 12.04 -21.68
C VAL A 428 10.98 13.41 -21.06
N MET A 429 11.98 14.28 -21.02
CA MET A 429 11.80 15.67 -20.57
C MET A 429 10.77 16.39 -21.46
N ASP A 430 9.85 17.16 -20.87
CA ASP A 430 9.07 18.16 -21.61
C ASP A 430 9.85 19.48 -21.71
N PRO A 431 10.44 19.81 -22.89
CA PRO A 431 11.16 21.07 -23.04
C PRO A 431 10.24 22.30 -22.98
N ALA A 432 8.92 22.14 -23.14
CA ALA A 432 7.98 23.26 -23.11
C ALA A 432 7.71 23.78 -21.69
N SER A 433 7.84 22.93 -20.67
CA SER A 433 7.67 23.32 -19.27
C SER A 433 8.93 23.98 -18.68
N SER A 434 10.07 23.86 -19.35
CA SER A 434 11.36 24.37 -18.88
C SER A 434 11.42 25.91 -18.87
N ASN A 435 11.91 26.47 -17.77
CA ASN A 435 12.29 27.87 -17.61
C ASN A 435 13.83 28.07 -17.64
N GLY A 436 14.60 26.97 -17.70
CA GLY A 436 16.07 26.97 -17.80
C GLY A 436 16.77 27.32 -16.49
N ARG A 437 16.09 27.17 -15.34
CA ARG A 437 16.62 27.46 -14.00
C ARG A 437 16.49 26.23 -13.11
N GLN A 438 17.43 26.04 -12.20
CA GLN A 438 17.28 25.02 -11.17
C GLN A 438 16.25 25.49 -10.13
N TRP A 439 14.97 25.15 -10.31
CA TRP A 439 13.85 25.65 -9.50
C TRP A 439 13.57 27.14 -9.73
N GLU A 440 12.31 27.56 -9.61
CA GLU A 440 11.83 28.94 -9.87
C GLU A 440 12.66 30.06 -9.21
N LYS A 441 13.39 29.76 -8.12
CA LYS A 441 14.20 30.71 -7.34
C LYS A 441 15.72 30.50 -7.44
N GLY A 442 16.21 29.54 -8.23
CA GLY A 442 17.62 29.10 -8.21
C GLY A 442 18.54 29.64 -9.32
N ALA A 443 19.72 29.03 -9.42
CA ALA A 443 20.74 29.30 -10.45
C ALA A 443 20.29 28.81 -11.84
N PRO A 444 20.93 29.23 -12.95
CA PRO A 444 20.66 28.62 -14.26
C PRO A 444 20.81 27.10 -14.22
N ALA A 445 19.89 26.37 -14.84
CA ALA A 445 20.03 24.93 -15.02
C ALA A 445 21.20 24.63 -15.98
N GLU A 446 21.88 23.53 -15.72
CA GLU A 446 22.89 23.02 -16.64
C GLU A 446 22.21 22.37 -17.83
N SER A 447 22.83 22.46 -18.99
CA SER A 447 22.29 21.90 -20.23
C SER A 447 23.36 21.40 -21.17
N VAL A 448 22.93 20.51 -22.06
CA VAL A 448 23.67 20.12 -23.27
C VAL A 448 22.87 20.51 -24.50
N LEU A 449 23.51 20.52 -25.67
CA LEU A 449 22.82 20.80 -26.93
C LEU A 449 22.35 19.52 -27.59
N ILE A 450 21.04 19.37 -27.76
CA ILE A 450 20.41 18.30 -28.53
C ILE A 450 19.73 18.95 -29.74
N ASP A 451 20.13 18.54 -30.94
CA ASP A 451 19.63 19.11 -32.21
C ASP A 451 19.68 20.66 -32.28
N GLY A 452 20.72 21.23 -31.66
CA GLY A 452 20.95 22.69 -31.62
C GLY A 452 20.12 23.45 -30.59
N SER A 453 19.32 22.77 -29.78
CA SER A 453 18.53 23.36 -28.69
C SER A 453 19.05 22.91 -27.31
N PRO A 454 19.00 23.76 -26.27
CA PRO A 454 19.35 23.36 -24.91
C PRO A 454 18.42 22.27 -24.36
N TYR A 455 19.00 21.25 -23.73
CA TYR A 455 18.32 20.22 -22.94
C TYR A 455 18.79 20.35 -21.48
N TYR A 456 17.90 20.82 -20.59
CA TYR A 456 18.24 21.19 -19.22
C TYR A 456 18.13 19.99 -18.27
N TYR A 457 19.14 19.13 -18.30
CA TYR A 457 19.09 17.81 -17.64
C TYR A 457 18.96 17.85 -16.11
N ASN A 458 19.32 18.96 -15.44
CA ASN A 458 19.21 19.09 -13.98
C ASN A 458 18.21 20.16 -13.53
N GLU A 459 17.32 20.57 -14.43
CA GLU A 459 16.17 21.38 -14.08
C GLU A 459 15.15 20.52 -13.32
N HIS A 460 14.85 20.92 -12.08
CA HIS A 460 14.01 20.15 -11.18
C HIS A 460 12.53 20.29 -11.53
N ASP A 461 12.13 21.51 -11.83
CA ASP A 461 10.76 21.94 -12.06
C ASP A 461 10.28 21.67 -13.49
N VAL A 462 10.85 20.66 -14.14
CA VAL A 462 10.47 20.25 -15.50
C VAL A 462 9.53 19.04 -15.45
N ASP A 463 8.46 19.11 -16.23
CA ASP A 463 7.55 18.02 -16.46
C ASP A 463 8.18 16.97 -17.37
N VAL A 464 7.58 15.79 -17.41
CA VAL A 464 7.95 14.72 -18.32
C VAL A 464 6.77 14.32 -19.20
N ASN A 465 7.07 13.83 -20.40
CA ASN A 465 6.11 13.10 -21.22
C ASN A 465 6.42 11.60 -21.13
N LEU A 466 5.37 10.78 -21.15
CA LEU A 466 5.45 9.33 -21.20
C LEU A 466 5.13 8.88 -22.62
N VAL A 467 6.06 8.14 -23.24
CA VAL A 467 5.94 7.67 -24.61
C VAL A 467 5.81 6.16 -24.61
N ASP A 468 4.64 5.67 -25.02
CA ASP A 468 4.36 4.25 -25.14
C ASP A 468 5.04 3.66 -26.37
N LEU A 469 5.76 2.57 -26.14
CA LEU A 469 6.52 1.81 -27.13
C LEU A 469 6.08 0.34 -27.06
N SER A 470 6.21 -0.37 -28.18
CA SER A 470 5.91 -1.80 -28.27
C SER A 470 6.87 -2.47 -29.24
N PHE A 471 7.41 -3.62 -28.86
CA PHE A 471 8.34 -4.39 -29.67
C PHE A 471 7.79 -5.80 -29.88
N THR A 472 7.89 -6.30 -31.12
CA THR A 472 7.38 -7.62 -31.51
C THR A 472 8.45 -8.71 -31.43
N ASP A 473 9.71 -8.33 -31.25
CA ASP A 473 10.85 -9.23 -31.17
C ASP A 473 11.64 -8.91 -29.89
N PRO A 474 11.67 -9.81 -28.89
CA PRO A 474 12.43 -9.59 -27.66
C PRO A 474 13.95 -9.59 -27.89
N GLY A 475 14.43 -10.02 -29.06
CA GLY A 475 15.84 -9.95 -29.46
C GLY A 475 16.23 -8.65 -30.18
N ASP A 476 15.28 -7.76 -30.49
CA ASP A 476 15.49 -6.55 -31.29
C ASP A 476 14.73 -5.35 -30.72
N ILE A 477 15.10 -4.95 -29.49
CA ILE A 477 14.51 -3.80 -28.79
C ILE A 477 15.41 -2.58 -28.96
N ASP A 478 15.08 -1.73 -29.93
CA ASP A 478 15.86 -0.54 -30.25
C ASP A 478 15.36 0.71 -29.51
N LEU A 479 16.26 1.30 -28.71
CA LEU A 479 15.99 2.48 -27.88
C LEU A 479 16.92 3.64 -28.25
N VAL A 480 16.37 4.85 -28.22
CA VAL A 480 17.12 6.10 -28.33
C VAL A 480 16.83 6.94 -27.10
N LEU A 481 17.81 7.03 -26.19
CA LEU A 481 17.71 7.79 -24.95
C LEU A 481 18.48 9.10 -25.08
N LYS A 482 17.80 10.23 -24.89
CA LYS A 482 18.50 11.50 -24.62
C LYS A 482 19.17 11.44 -23.23
N PRO A 483 20.00 12.45 -22.90
CA PRO A 483 20.67 12.49 -21.61
C PRO A 483 19.71 12.29 -20.44
N PHE A 484 19.97 11.26 -19.65
CA PHE A 484 19.22 10.93 -18.43
C PHE A 484 17.74 10.58 -18.60
N GLU A 485 17.31 10.23 -19.82
CA GLU A 485 16.01 9.58 -20.01
C GLU A 485 16.03 8.14 -19.49
N VAL A 486 14.85 7.65 -19.14
CA VAL A 486 14.62 6.31 -18.58
C VAL A 486 13.53 5.61 -19.39
N VAL A 487 13.67 4.31 -19.59
CA VAL A 487 12.64 3.45 -20.19
C VAL A 487 12.30 2.34 -19.23
N GLN A 488 11.04 2.22 -18.84
CA GLN A 488 10.52 0.99 -18.25
C GLN A 488 10.17 0.04 -19.39
N ILE A 489 10.68 -1.18 -19.35
CA ILE A 489 10.34 -2.27 -20.27
C ILE A 489 9.62 -3.33 -19.45
N THR A 490 8.47 -3.75 -19.93
CA THR A 490 7.68 -4.81 -19.32
C THR A 490 7.58 -5.97 -20.30
N VAL A 491 7.90 -7.16 -19.81
CA VAL A 491 7.83 -8.41 -20.56
C VAL A 491 6.79 -9.31 -19.90
N ASP A 492 5.70 -9.54 -20.61
CA ASP A 492 4.65 -10.47 -20.22
C ASP A 492 5.03 -11.89 -20.64
N LEU A 493 5.11 -12.81 -19.67
CA LEU A 493 5.53 -14.19 -19.85
C LEU A 493 4.38 -15.13 -20.21
N ASP A 494 3.14 -14.64 -20.35
CA ASP A 494 1.93 -15.43 -20.61
C ASP A 494 1.03 -14.91 -21.76
N GLN A 495 1.16 -13.65 -22.22
CA GLN A 495 0.24 -13.04 -23.21
C GLN A 495 0.86 -12.45 -24.50
N ALA A 496 -0.04 -12.12 -25.43
CA ALA A 496 0.23 -11.47 -26.72
C ALA A 496 0.25 -9.93 -26.58
N PRO A 497 0.90 -9.18 -27.51
CA PRO A 497 1.19 -7.76 -27.31
C PRO A 497 -0.03 -6.84 -27.18
N THR A 498 -0.06 -6.11 -26.06
CA THR A 498 -0.96 -4.98 -25.78
C THR A 498 -0.14 -3.69 -25.60
N ALA A 499 -0.76 -2.53 -25.87
CA ALA A 499 -0.12 -1.25 -25.58
C ALA A 499 -0.02 -1.09 -24.05
N PRO A 500 1.08 -0.52 -23.51
CA PRO A 500 1.16 -0.23 -22.09
C PRO A 500 0.06 0.77 -21.74
N GLN A 501 -0.95 0.28 -21.03
CA GLN A 501 -1.91 1.13 -20.34
C GLN A 501 -1.41 1.25 -18.90
N LYS A 502 -1.63 2.38 -18.22
CA LYS A 502 -1.66 2.33 -16.75
C LYS A 502 -2.60 1.18 -16.41
N SER A 503 -2.21 0.29 -15.50
CA SER A 503 -3.05 -0.85 -15.19
C SER A 503 -4.44 -0.32 -14.81
N ALA A 504 -5.43 -0.50 -15.71
CA ALA A 504 -6.83 -0.42 -15.32
C ALA A 504 -7.12 -1.59 -14.37
N SER A 505 -6.35 -2.67 -14.56
CA SER A 505 -6.23 -3.84 -13.74
C SER A 505 -5.09 -3.66 -12.73
N LYS A 506 -5.40 -3.08 -11.57
CA LYS A 506 -4.87 -3.66 -10.34
C LYS A 506 -5.02 -5.19 -10.49
N LYS A 507 -4.04 -6.00 -10.08
CA LYS A 507 -4.39 -7.37 -9.67
C LYS A 507 -5.48 -7.20 -8.61
N TYR A 508 -6.72 -7.44 -9.04
CA TYR A 508 -7.92 -6.93 -8.39
C TYR A 508 -7.95 -7.44 -6.95
N ASP A 509 -8.05 -6.53 -6.00
CA ASP A 509 -8.44 -6.80 -4.61
C ASP A 509 -9.96 -6.97 -4.49
N GLY A 510 -10.63 -7.30 -5.61
CA GLY A 510 -12.06 -7.42 -5.73
C GLY A 510 -12.81 -6.09 -5.90
N HIS A 511 -12.22 -4.89 -5.92
CA HIS A 511 -12.99 -3.64 -5.95
C HIS A 511 -12.71 -2.71 -7.16
N LEU A 512 -13.71 -2.57 -8.04
CA LEU A 512 -13.85 -1.62 -9.16
C LEU A 512 -14.57 -0.34 -8.70
N HIS A 513 -14.23 0.84 -9.24
CA HIS A 513 -15.00 2.08 -9.03
C HIS A 513 -15.68 2.55 -10.31
N PHE A 514 -16.96 2.92 -10.21
CA PHE A 514 -17.73 3.42 -11.33
C PHE A 514 -17.24 4.80 -11.79
N ALA A 515 -16.98 4.95 -13.09
CA ALA A 515 -16.56 6.20 -13.71
C ALA A 515 -17.60 6.74 -14.70
N ASP A 516 -17.76 8.07 -14.76
CA ASP A 516 -18.78 8.78 -15.56
C ASP A 516 -18.75 8.51 -17.09
N HIS A 517 -17.75 7.78 -17.59
CA HIS A 517 -17.55 7.45 -19.00
C HIS A 517 -17.48 5.94 -19.29
N MET A 518 -17.76 5.09 -18.29
CA MET A 518 -17.74 3.64 -18.42
C MET A 518 -18.82 3.16 -19.42
N GLN A 519 -18.45 2.28 -20.35
CA GLN A 519 -19.39 1.69 -21.32
C GLN A 519 -19.55 0.17 -21.11
N SER A 520 -18.50 -0.49 -20.64
CA SER A 520 -18.51 -1.89 -20.24
C SER A 520 -17.41 -2.14 -19.22
N GLU A 521 -17.61 -3.12 -18.34
CA GLU A 521 -16.63 -3.56 -17.34
C GLU A 521 -16.70 -5.07 -17.13
N SER A 522 -15.58 -5.70 -16.75
CA SER A 522 -15.52 -7.12 -16.42
C SER A 522 -14.74 -7.35 -15.13
N GLY A 523 -15.30 -8.06 -14.15
CA GLY A 523 -14.58 -8.36 -12.89
C GLY A 523 -13.55 -9.46 -13.05
N GLY A 524 -13.88 -10.53 -13.78
CA GLY A 524 -12.93 -11.58 -14.15
C GLY A 524 -13.12 -12.86 -13.34
N ASP A 525 -12.02 -13.49 -12.92
CA ASP A 525 -12.08 -14.66 -12.04
C ASP A 525 -12.01 -14.18 -10.58
N GLY A 526 -12.91 -14.66 -9.73
CA GLY A 526 -12.89 -14.34 -8.30
C GLY A 526 -14.23 -13.83 -7.81
N LEU A 527 -14.20 -13.09 -6.70
CA LEU A 527 -15.34 -12.35 -6.19
C LEU A 527 -15.08 -10.87 -6.48
N ASP A 528 -15.87 -10.29 -7.37
CA ASP A 528 -15.65 -8.94 -7.85
C ASP A 528 -16.77 -7.97 -7.45
N PHE A 529 -16.37 -6.75 -7.09
CA PHE A 529 -17.22 -5.69 -6.58
C PHE A 529 -17.09 -4.46 -7.45
N LEU A 530 -18.22 -3.86 -7.83
CA LEU A 530 -18.28 -2.53 -8.42
C LEU A 530 -18.87 -1.54 -7.43
N ILE A 531 -18.06 -0.57 -7.01
CA ILE A 531 -18.46 0.53 -6.14
C ILE A 531 -19.05 1.66 -7.00
N VAL A 532 -20.29 2.03 -6.70
CA VAL A 532 -21.03 3.10 -7.36
C VAL A 532 -21.36 4.17 -6.32
N ASP A 533 -20.74 5.35 -6.43
CA ASP A 533 -20.89 6.48 -5.50
C ASP A 533 -22.28 7.16 -5.60
N SER A 534 -23.34 6.42 -5.34
CA SER A 534 -24.74 6.82 -5.45
C SER A 534 -25.62 5.96 -4.57
N ALA A 535 -26.89 6.34 -4.37
CA ALA A 535 -27.89 5.42 -3.83
C ALA A 535 -28.35 4.47 -4.93
N ALA A 536 -28.66 3.22 -4.59
CA ALA A 536 -29.15 2.23 -5.56
C ALA A 536 -30.42 2.72 -6.29
N ALA A 537 -31.25 3.53 -5.64
CA ALA A 537 -32.46 4.10 -6.24
C ALA A 537 -32.21 5.04 -7.43
N ASP A 538 -31.00 5.60 -7.56
CA ASP A 538 -30.63 6.49 -8.65
C ASP A 538 -30.06 5.71 -9.86
N VAL A 539 -29.98 4.39 -9.77
CA VAL A 539 -29.45 3.49 -10.80
C VAL A 539 -30.49 2.46 -11.19
N ARG A 540 -30.74 2.31 -12.49
CA ARG A 540 -31.60 1.24 -13.00
C ARG A 540 -30.76 0.04 -13.39
N MET A 541 -31.15 -1.14 -12.93
CA MET A 541 -30.48 -2.40 -13.24
C MET A 541 -31.37 -3.29 -14.10
N GLN A 542 -30.76 -4.02 -15.04
CA GLN A 542 -31.39 -5.09 -15.79
C GLN A 542 -30.42 -6.27 -15.94
N VAL A 543 -30.80 -7.42 -15.39
CA VAL A 543 -30.04 -8.67 -15.55
C VAL A 543 -30.43 -9.37 -16.86
N GLY A 544 -29.43 -9.75 -17.64
CA GLY A 544 -29.56 -10.48 -18.90
C GLY A 544 -29.66 -12.00 -18.69
N PRO A 545 -30.11 -12.75 -19.71
CA PRO A 545 -30.25 -14.21 -19.63
C PRO A 545 -28.93 -14.99 -19.54
N ASP A 546 -27.79 -14.31 -19.67
CA ASP A 546 -26.43 -14.83 -19.58
C ASP A 546 -25.67 -14.26 -18.37
N ALA A 547 -26.39 -13.82 -17.33
CA ALA A 547 -25.86 -13.14 -16.14
C ALA A 547 -25.15 -11.79 -16.41
N THR A 548 -25.17 -11.28 -17.65
CA THR A 548 -24.72 -9.91 -17.94
C THR A 548 -25.62 -8.89 -17.23
N VAL A 549 -25.05 -7.96 -16.47
CA VAL A 549 -25.81 -6.87 -15.82
C VAL A 549 -25.72 -5.60 -16.68
N PHE A 550 -26.87 -5.00 -17.00
CA PHE A 550 -26.93 -3.68 -17.62
C PHE A 550 -27.33 -2.65 -16.56
N MET A 551 -26.40 -1.74 -16.28
CA MET A 551 -26.57 -0.66 -15.33
C MET A 551 -26.81 0.66 -16.06
N THR A 552 -27.88 1.38 -15.71
CA THR A 552 -28.22 2.68 -16.30
C THR A 552 -28.36 3.72 -15.18
N PRO A 553 -27.30 4.47 -14.85
CA PRO A 553 -27.37 5.56 -13.88
C PRO A 553 -28.21 6.72 -14.40
N ASP A 554 -29.06 7.33 -13.56
CA ASP A 554 -29.97 8.41 -13.98
C ASP A 554 -29.23 9.71 -14.38
N TRP A 555 -27.97 9.87 -13.96
CA TRP A 555 -27.11 11.00 -14.30
C TRP A 555 -26.25 10.79 -15.55
N MET A 556 -26.26 9.58 -16.13
CA MET A 556 -25.47 9.22 -17.31
C MET A 556 -26.36 9.00 -18.53
N PHE A 557 -25.81 9.21 -19.73
CA PHE A 557 -26.48 8.84 -20.98
C PHE A 557 -25.90 7.54 -21.53
N GLY A 558 -26.68 6.45 -21.47
CA GLY A 558 -26.29 5.13 -21.97
C GLY A 558 -26.30 4.08 -20.87
N ASP A 559 -26.25 2.82 -21.29
CA ASP A 559 -26.17 1.67 -20.39
C ASP A 559 -24.70 1.22 -20.27
N VAL A 560 -24.31 0.81 -19.07
CA VAL A 560 -23.03 0.20 -18.76
C VAL A 560 -23.23 -1.30 -18.72
N ARG A 561 -22.45 -2.04 -19.50
CA ARG A 561 -22.52 -3.50 -19.55
C ARG A 561 -21.49 -4.13 -18.61
N LEU A 562 -21.93 -4.84 -17.59
CA LEU A 562 -21.08 -5.56 -16.64
C LEU A 562 -21.12 -7.06 -16.93
N THR A 563 -19.95 -7.71 -16.94
CA THR A 563 -19.79 -9.16 -17.02
C THR A 563 -18.90 -9.64 -15.89
N ASP A 564 -19.15 -10.84 -15.35
CA ASP A 564 -18.32 -11.42 -14.29
C ASP A 564 -18.10 -10.45 -13.11
N VAL A 565 -19.18 -9.83 -12.62
CA VAL A 565 -19.18 -8.93 -11.45
C VAL A 565 -20.23 -9.45 -10.46
N GLU A 566 -19.78 -9.94 -9.32
CA GLU A 566 -20.63 -10.60 -8.33
C GLU A 566 -21.28 -9.61 -7.36
N ARG A 567 -20.73 -8.42 -7.18
CA ARG A 567 -21.19 -7.42 -6.21
C ARG A 567 -21.26 -6.03 -6.83
N ILE A 568 -22.31 -5.28 -6.56
CA ILE A 568 -22.38 -3.84 -6.86
C ILE A 568 -22.73 -3.11 -5.56
N THR A 569 -21.77 -2.36 -5.04
CA THR A 569 -21.87 -1.64 -3.77
C THR A 569 -22.29 -0.20 -4.01
N PHE A 570 -23.37 0.21 -3.35
CA PHE A 570 -23.90 1.57 -3.32
C PHE A 570 -23.69 2.20 -1.94
N ASN A 571 -24.01 3.49 -1.82
CA ASN A 571 -23.95 4.19 -0.53
C ASN A 571 -24.94 3.67 0.52
N ASP A 572 -25.96 2.91 0.10
CA ASP A 572 -27.06 2.45 0.95
C ASP A 572 -27.20 0.91 1.03
N GLY A 573 -26.31 0.16 0.38
CA GLY A 573 -26.25 -1.30 0.43
C GLY A 573 -25.60 -1.92 -0.81
N THR A 574 -25.62 -3.24 -0.91
CA THR A 574 -24.96 -4.00 -1.98
C THR A 574 -25.95 -4.93 -2.69
N LEU A 575 -25.85 -5.01 -4.02
CA LEU A 575 -26.50 -6.06 -4.82
C LEU A 575 -25.49 -7.17 -5.13
N ALA A 576 -25.83 -8.41 -4.78
CA ALA A 576 -25.07 -9.60 -5.15
C ALA A 576 -25.70 -10.33 -6.36
N PHE A 577 -24.89 -10.80 -7.31
CA PHE A 577 -25.32 -11.45 -8.56
C PHE A 577 -24.87 -12.93 -8.68
N ASP A 578 -24.19 -13.48 -7.68
CA ASP A 578 -23.80 -14.88 -7.55
C ASP A 578 -24.94 -15.72 -6.93
N ALA A 579 -26.09 -15.78 -7.60
CA ALA A 579 -27.22 -16.60 -7.13
C ALA A 579 -26.90 -18.11 -7.03
N ASP A 580 -25.90 -18.58 -7.78
CA ASP A 580 -25.36 -19.95 -7.70
C ASP A 580 -24.13 -20.06 -6.76
N GLY A 581 -23.67 -18.94 -6.19
CA GLY A 581 -22.53 -18.85 -5.27
C GLY A 581 -22.96 -18.54 -3.82
N ASN A 582 -22.05 -17.94 -3.06
CA ASN A 582 -22.19 -17.75 -1.61
C ASN A 582 -23.42 -16.91 -1.24
N ALA A 583 -23.75 -15.84 -1.98
CA ALA A 583 -24.93 -15.04 -1.66
C ALA A 583 -26.24 -15.81 -1.85
N GLY A 584 -26.32 -16.60 -2.92
CA GLY A 584 -27.45 -17.48 -3.16
C GLY A 584 -27.59 -18.57 -2.09
N GLU A 585 -26.48 -19.22 -1.72
CA GLU A 585 -26.45 -20.25 -0.67
C GLU A 585 -26.87 -19.67 0.69
N ALA A 586 -26.35 -18.49 1.06
CA ALA A 586 -26.72 -17.80 2.29
C ALA A 586 -28.22 -17.48 2.33
N TYR A 587 -28.76 -16.92 1.24
CA TYR A 587 -30.17 -16.58 1.13
C TYR A 587 -31.06 -17.82 1.27
N ARG A 588 -30.74 -18.89 0.52
CA ARG A 588 -31.51 -20.15 0.54
C ARG A 588 -31.48 -20.80 1.91
N LEU A 589 -30.32 -20.87 2.56
CA LEU A 589 -30.20 -21.53 3.86
C LEU A 589 -30.95 -20.76 4.95
N TYR A 590 -30.90 -19.44 4.91
CA TYR A 590 -31.61 -18.56 5.83
C TYR A 590 -33.13 -18.73 5.65
N GLN A 591 -33.63 -18.65 4.40
CA GLN A 591 -35.05 -18.91 4.13
C GLN A 591 -35.44 -20.33 4.56
N ALA A 592 -34.63 -21.33 4.25
CA ALA A 592 -34.91 -22.73 4.55
C ALA A 592 -35.02 -22.97 6.07
N CYS A 593 -34.18 -22.31 6.85
CA CYS A 593 -34.16 -22.47 8.30
C CYS A 593 -35.34 -21.76 8.98
N PHE A 594 -35.65 -20.53 8.58
CA PHE A 594 -36.56 -19.65 9.31
C PHE A 594 -37.93 -19.42 8.64
N ASP A 595 -38.14 -19.97 7.43
CA ASP A 595 -39.35 -19.81 6.62
C ASP A 595 -39.76 -18.34 6.44
N ARG A 596 -38.76 -17.49 6.18
CA ARG A 596 -38.94 -16.06 5.91
C ARG A 596 -37.87 -15.54 4.98
N THR A 597 -38.17 -14.43 4.30
CA THR A 597 -37.13 -13.63 3.65
C THR A 597 -36.09 -13.21 4.70
N PRO A 598 -34.79 -13.37 4.42
CA PRO A 598 -33.73 -12.87 5.28
C PRO A 598 -33.86 -11.35 5.46
N ASP A 599 -33.46 -10.84 6.62
CA ASP A 599 -33.27 -9.41 6.78
C ASP A 599 -31.91 -8.99 6.20
N ASP A 600 -31.86 -7.81 5.58
CA ASP A 600 -30.71 -7.34 4.79
C ASP A 600 -29.39 -7.41 5.57
N ALA A 601 -29.36 -6.96 6.83
CA ALA A 601 -28.15 -6.95 7.67
C ALA A 601 -27.74 -8.35 8.14
N GLY A 602 -28.71 -9.18 8.52
CA GLY A 602 -28.45 -10.57 8.90
C GLY A 602 -27.95 -11.38 7.71
N LEU A 603 -28.49 -11.14 6.51
CA LEU A 603 -28.03 -11.77 5.28
C LEU A 603 -26.61 -11.32 4.94
N GLY A 604 -26.33 -10.01 4.97
CA GLY A 604 -25.00 -9.46 4.72
C GLY A 604 -23.93 -10.10 5.59
N PHE A 605 -24.18 -10.19 6.90
CA PHE A 605 -23.27 -10.87 7.83
C PHE A 605 -22.89 -12.30 7.38
N TRP A 606 -23.85 -13.10 6.90
CA TRP A 606 -23.54 -14.48 6.50
C TRP A 606 -22.87 -14.56 5.14
N ILE A 607 -23.22 -13.67 4.20
CA ILE A 607 -22.53 -13.55 2.93
C ILE A 607 -21.05 -13.25 3.18
N ASP A 608 -20.76 -12.24 4.01
CA ASP A 608 -19.38 -11.86 4.34
C ASP A 608 -18.60 -13.03 4.97
N GLN A 609 -19.20 -13.77 5.90
CA GLN A 609 -18.54 -14.93 6.54
C GLN A 609 -18.25 -16.08 5.57
N LEU A 610 -19.09 -16.29 4.55
CA LEU A 610 -18.87 -17.30 3.51
C LEU A 610 -17.84 -16.81 2.47
N ASP A 611 -17.90 -15.54 2.07
CA ASP A 611 -16.98 -14.92 1.12
C ASP A 611 -15.54 -14.87 1.66
N GLU A 612 -15.37 -14.57 2.95
CA GLU A 612 -14.07 -14.58 3.64
C GLU A 612 -13.52 -16.00 3.91
N GLY A 613 -14.35 -17.03 3.71
CA GLY A 613 -14.03 -18.41 4.11
C GLY A 613 -13.93 -18.62 5.61
N GLY A 614 -14.54 -17.74 6.42
CA GLY A 614 -14.55 -17.81 7.88
C GLY A 614 -15.46 -18.92 8.43
N VAL A 615 -16.51 -19.27 7.69
CA VAL A 615 -17.41 -20.42 7.93
C VAL A 615 -17.73 -21.10 6.61
N ASP A 616 -18.11 -22.38 6.65
CA ASP A 616 -18.78 -23.03 5.52
C ASP A 616 -20.30 -23.06 5.70
N LEU A 617 -21.02 -23.49 4.67
CA LEU A 617 -22.49 -23.55 4.69
C LEU A 617 -23.04 -24.49 5.79
N LEU A 618 -22.27 -25.53 6.16
CA LEU A 618 -22.64 -26.45 7.23
C LEU A 618 -22.47 -25.79 8.61
N ASP A 619 -21.42 -25.01 8.80
CA ASP A 619 -21.20 -24.20 10.01
C ASP A 619 -22.32 -23.16 10.18
N MET A 620 -22.69 -22.45 9.11
CA MET A 620 -23.85 -21.54 9.13
C MET A 620 -25.14 -22.27 9.52
N ALA A 621 -25.40 -23.45 8.95
CA ALA A 621 -26.57 -24.26 9.31
C ALA A 621 -26.56 -24.68 10.80
N ASN A 622 -25.40 -25.04 11.33
CA ASN A 622 -25.22 -25.34 12.75
C ASN A 622 -25.50 -24.12 13.63
N HIS A 623 -25.00 -22.94 13.25
CA HIS A 623 -25.25 -21.69 13.94
C HIS A 623 -26.74 -21.34 13.96
N PHE A 624 -27.43 -21.51 12.84
CA PHE A 624 -28.88 -21.29 12.75
C PHE A 624 -29.68 -22.23 13.63
N ILE A 625 -29.43 -23.53 13.58
CA ILE A 625 -30.14 -24.50 14.44
C ILE A 625 -29.86 -24.25 15.93
N ALA A 626 -28.64 -23.80 16.26
CA ALA A 626 -28.27 -23.45 17.62
C ALA A 626 -28.79 -22.08 18.07
N SER A 627 -29.27 -21.24 17.15
CA SER A 627 -29.69 -19.87 17.44
C SER A 627 -30.89 -19.79 18.39
N ALA A 628 -31.00 -18.67 19.10
CA ALA A 628 -32.16 -18.40 19.95
C ALA A 628 -33.46 -18.29 19.13
N GLU A 629 -33.39 -17.80 17.89
CA GLU A 629 -34.54 -17.70 16.98
C GLU A 629 -35.08 -19.09 16.65
N PHE A 630 -34.22 -20.01 16.19
CA PHE A 630 -34.62 -21.38 15.86
C PHE A 630 -35.19 -22.10 17.09
N GLN A 631 -34.51 -21.99 18.23
CA GLN A 631 -34.99 -22.59 19.48
C GLN A 631 -36.32 -22.01 19.95
N SER A 632 -36.59 -20.73 19.67
CA SER A 632 -37.86 -20.09 20.01
C SER A 632 -38.99 -20.49 19.06
N LEU A 633 -38.70 -20.67 17.76
CA LEU A 633 -39.68 -21.03 16.74
C LEU A 633 -40.05 -22.52 16.81
N TYR A 634 -39.06 -23.39 16.91
CA TYR A 634 -39.23 -24.84 16.73
C TYR A 634 -38.85 -25.66 17.97
N GLY A 635 -38.17 -25.05 18.95
CA GLY A 635 -37.70 -25.72 20.15
C GLY A 635 -36.23 -26.14 20.07
N THR A 636 -35.72 -26.68 21.18
CA THR A 636 -34.35 -27.20 21.28
C THR A 636 -34.22 -28.59 20.63
N PRO A 637 -32.99 -29.07 20.36
CA PRO A 637 -32.77 -30.45 19.92
C PRO A 637 -33.37 -31.52 20.84
N SER A 638 -33.53 -31.21 22.14
CA SER A 638 -34.13 -32.12 23.13
C SER A 638 -35.66 -32.14 23.12
N THR A 639 -36.29 -31.14 22.53
CA THR A 639 -37.76 -30.94 22.53
C THR A 639 -38.40 -31.09 21.15
N LEU A 640 -37.62 -30.90 20.08
CA LEU A 640 -38.05 -31.12 18.71
C LEU A 640 -37.67 -32.55 18.29
N ALA A 641 -38.65 -33.43 18.09
CA ALA A 641 -38.37 -34.79 17.66
C ALA A 641 -37.91 -34.84 16.19
N ASP A 642 -37.14 -35.86 15.81
CA ASP A 642 -36.58 -35.96 14.46
C ASP A 642 -37.65 -36.02 13.35
N ASN A 643 -38.76 -36.70 13.60
CA ASN A 643 -39.87 -36.76 12.65
C ASN A 643 -40.51 -35.37 12.43
N ASP A 644 -40.57 -34.56 13.49
CA ASP A 644 -41.12 -33.21 13.43
C ASP A 644 -40.14 -32.27 12.72
N PHE A 645 -38.83 -32.39 13.01
CA PHE A 645 -37.79 -31.65 12.29
C PHE A 645 -37.79 -31.96 10.79
N LEU A 646 -37.89 -33.23 10.39
CA LEU A 646 -37.98 -33.60 8.99
C LEU A 646 -39.24 -33.05 8.33
N THR A 647 -40.38 -33.09 9.03
CA THR A 647 -41.62 -32.50 8.50
C THR A 647 -41.47 -30.98 8.31
N LEU A 648 -40.82 -30.29 9.24
CA LEU A 648 -40.51 -28.86 9.14
C LEU A 648 -39.64 -28.53 7.92
N LEU A 649 -38.60 -29.32 7.61
CA LEU A 649 -37.79 -29.08 6.42
C LEU A 649 -38.60 -29.19 5.12
N TYR A 650 -39.52 -30.14 5.03
CA TYR A 650 -40.40 -30.25 3.87
C TYR A 650 -41.38 -29.07 3.76
N GLU A 651 -41.87 -28.58 4.89
CA GLU A 651 -42.81 -27.46 4.93
C GLU A 651 -42.09 -26.12 4.63
N ASN A 652 -41.02 -25.80 5.33
CA ASN A 652 -40.29 -24.53 5.19
C ASN A 652 -39.56 -24.39 3.86
N VAL A 653 -38.97 -25.49 3.36
CA VAL A 653 -38.06 -25.44 2.21
C VAL A 653 -38.77 -25.79 0.91
N LEU A 654 -39.70 -26.75 0.95
CA LEU A 654 -40.34 -27.28 -0.26
C LEU A 654 -41.84 -26.94 -0.37
N ASP A 655 -42.38 -26.21 0.60
CA ASP A 655 -43.81 -25.83 0.71
C ASP A 655 -44.77 -27.02 0.50
N ARG A 656 -44.42 -28.19 1.04
CA ARG A 656 -45.23 -29.40 0.90
C ARG A 656 -45.09 -30.37 2.04
N THR A 657 -46.08 -31.23 2.22
CA THR A 657 -45.96 -32.38 3.13
C THR A 657 -45.01 -33.44 2.54
N PRO A 658 -44.17 -34.10 3.36
CA PRO A 658 -43.32 -35.19 2.87
C PRO A 658 -44.14 -36.34 2.28
N ASP A 659 -43.73 -36.84 1.13
CA ASP A 659 -44.21 -38.13 0.65
C ASP A 659 -43.56 -39.26 1.46
N LYS A 660 -44.22 -40.43 1.48
CA LYS A 660 -43.75 -41.54 2.30
C LYS A 660 -42.34 -42.02 1.94
N ALA A 661 -41.97 -42.04 0.65
CA ALA A 661 -40.68 -42.57 0.23
C ALA A 661 -39.55 -41.59 0.59
N GLY A 662 -39.75 -40.29 0.35
CA GLY A 662 -38.82 -39.24 0.74
C GLY A 662 -38.63 -39.17 2.26
N PHE A 663 -39.72 -39.28 3.04
CA PHE A 663 -39.64 -39.31 4.50
C PHE A 663 -38.82 -40.50 5.01
N ASP A 664 -39.12 -41.71 4.53
CA ASP A 664 -38.41 -42.93 4.94
C ASP A 664 -36.91 -42.88 4.56
N PHE A 665 -36.58 -42.29 3.41
CA PHE A 665 -35.19 -42.09 2.96
C PHE A 665 -34.41 -41.22 3.94
N TRP A 666 -34.89 -40.00 4.23
CA TRP A 666 -34.19 -39.08 5.13
C TRP A 666 -34.08 -39.61 6.55
N ARG A 667 -35.10 -40.32 7.03
CA ARG A 667 -35.03 -41.03 8.32
C ARG A 667 -33.94 -42.08 8.35
N THR A 668 -33.75 -42.82 7.26
CA THR A 668 -32.66 -43.78 7.15
C THR A 668 -31.30 -43.07 7.17
N GLN A 669 -31.15 -41.96 6.44
CA GLN A 669 -29.89 -41.19 6.47
C GLN A 669 -29.56 -40.66 7.87
N GLN A 670 -30.58 -40.20 8.59
CA GLN A 670 -30.42 -39.73 9.97
C GLN A 670 -30.07 -40.87 10.94
N ASP A 671 -30.68 -42.06 10.77
CA ASP A 671 -30.33 -43.26 11.54
C ASP A 671 -28.90 -43.76 11.24
N ASP A 672 -28.40 -43.50 10.01
CA ASP A 672 -27.03 -43.78 9.58
C ASP A 672 -26.02 -42.69 10.01
N GLY A 673 -26.47 -41.66 10.72
CA GLY A 673 -25.62 -40.66 11.37
C GLY A 673 -25.60 -39.27 10.74
N LEU A 674 -26.46 -39.00 9.73
CA LEU A 674 -26.58 -37.68 9.13
C LEU A 674 -27.12 -36.66 10.15
N SER A 675 -26.47 -35.49 10.27
CA SER A 675 -26.89 -34.49 11.25
C SER A 675 -28.09 -33.67 10.75
N ARG A 676 -28.73 -32.93 11.67
CA ARG A 676 -29.81 -32.00 11.31
C ARG A 676 -29.33 -30.83 10.45
N ALA A 677 -28.10 -30.37 10.69
CA ALA A 677 -27.49 -29.30 9.91
C ALA A 677 -27.21 -29.78 8.47
N ASP A 678 -26.66 -31.00 8.32
CA ASP A 678 -26.47 -31.60 6.99
C ASP A 678 -27.80 -31.69 6.23
N MET A 679 -28.86 -32.17 6.90
CA MET A 679 -30.18 -32.26 6.28
C MET A 679 -30.70 -30.88 5.85
N LEU A 680 -30.53 -29.86 6.67
CA LEU A 680 -30.94 -28.50 6.33
C LEU A 680 -30.19 -27.99 5.09
N VAL A 681 -28.87 -28.20 5.01
CA VAL A 681 -28.06 -27.86 3.82
C VAL A 681 -28.55 -28.61 2.59
N TYR A 682 -28.77 -29.93 2.68
CA TYR A 682 -29.26 -30.72 1.54
C TYR A 682 -30.63 -30.28 1.03
N PHE A 683 -31.53 -29.84 1.92
CA PHE A 683 -32.82 -29.31 1.51
C PHE A 683 -32.68 -27.91 0.89
N SER A 684 -31.89 -27.04 1.51
CA SER A 684 -31.60 -25.68 1.03
C SER A 684 -31.07 -25.70 -0.41
N GLU A 685 -30.08 -26.57 -0.68
CA GLU A 685 -29.40 -26.65 -1.97
C GLU A 685 -30.04 -27.68 -2.91
N SER A 686 -31.25 -28.15 -2.60
CA SER A 686 -31.98 -29.03 -3.50
C SER A 686 -32.40 -28.26 -4.77
N ALA A 687 -32.35 -28.92 -5.92
CA ALA A 687 -32.80 -28.32 -7.18
C ALA A 687 -34.28 -27.85 -7.15
N GLU A 688 -35.09 -28.45 -6.27
CA GLU A 688 -36.47 -28.00 -6.02
C GLU A 688 -36.48 -26.65 -5.29
N ASN A 689 -35.68 -26.48 -4.23
CA ASN A 689 -35.61 -25.22 -3.49
C ASN A 689 -34.94 -24.09 -4.29
N VAL A 690 -33.84 -24.37 -5.01
CA VAL A 690 -33.21 -23.40 -5.92
C VAL A 690 -34.23 -22.84 -6.92
N ALA A 691 -35.09 -23.70 -7.47
CA ALA A 691 -36.16 -23.26 -8.35
C ALA A 691 -37.24 -22.44 -7.62
N LEU A 692 -37.57 -22.77 -6.38
CA LEU A 692 -38.53 -22.02 -5.56
C LEU A 692 -38.02 -20.62 -5.17
N THR A 693 -36.71 -20.46 -4.97
CA THR A 693 -36.11 -19.18 -4.56
C THR A 693 -35.65 -18.31 -5.72
N SER A 694 -35.50 -18.86 -6.93
CA SER A 694 -35.03 -18.14 -8.14
C SER A 694 -35.64 -16.75 -8.33
N SER A 695 -36.96 -16.62 -8.20
CA SER A 695 -37.64 -15.32 -8.36
C SER A 695 -37.23 -14.23 -7.36
N ALA A 696 -36.60 -14.60 -6.25
CA ALA A 696 -36.07 -13.67 -5.25
C ALA A 696 -34.56 -13.42 -5.39
N THR A 697 -33.85 -14.24 -6.18
CA THR A 697 -32.38 -14.19 -6.30
C THR A 697 -31.89 -13.80 -7.70
N ASP A 698 -32.66 -14.10 -8.75
CA ASP A 698 -32.25 -13.93 -10.16
C ASP A 698 -32.05 -12.46 -10.58
N ASP A 699 -32.76 -11.52 -9.95
CA ASP A 699 -32.64 -10.08 -10.22
C ASP A 699 -31.55 -9.40 -9.36
N GLY A 700 -30.80 -10.18 -8.57
CA GLY A 700 -29.82 -9.72 -7.60
C GLY A 700 -30.34 -9.75 -6.16
N ILE A 701 -29.46 -10.03 -5.22
CA ILE A 701 -29.74 -10.18 -3.79
C ILE A 701 -29.25 -8.93 -3.05
N TRP A 702 -30.18 -8.17 -2.47
CA TRP A 702 -29.85 -6.97 -1.70
C TRP A 702 -29.45 -7.30 -0.26
N TYR A 703 -28.38 -6.67 0.23
CA TYR A 703 -27.95 -6.74 1.63
C TYR A 703 -27.26 -5.44 2.08
N ILE A 704 -27.08 -5.25 3.40
CA ILE A 704 -26.42 -4.06 3.99
C ILE A 704 -25.38 -4.41 5.04
#